data_AF-A0A1I8HLE6-F1
#
_entry.id   AF-A0A1I8HLE6-F1
#
_cell.length_a   1.000
_cell.length_b   1.000
_cell.length_c   1.000
_cell.angle_alpha   90.00
_cell.angle_beta   90.00
_cell.angle_gamma   90.00
#
_symmetry.space_group_name_H-M   'P 1'
#
loop_
_entity.id
_entity.type
_entity.pdbx_description
1 polymer ?
#
loop_
_entity_poly.entity_id
_entity_poly.type
_entity_poly.pdbx_seq_one_letter_code
_entity_poly.pdbx_strand_id
1 'polypeptide(L)'
;MESAVPDANQTFSLDILATVRDAQQQHGLRHGDYQRYRQYCSRRLARLRKSLKLPAGDRRKVHRKPLTPEAIKFDRCLQIPLFEAERLWAYAMQLKSEANTDQRKKFSQFSKLKKAAQHANLLETLCAAKADAKTKLEAQAYLAAMQGTLLFELEKWPEAGAHLQGAVDLYTSLAGAAHQLPEDAAVYTAKADELRPQLRYCAYNIGDATAVEDLRAMRLRQIGGDDGASDEIDSLLAQTRSDSRAVCEVVWQGETVLVRPPKLRALVAALEELRLEADKAETDEAQISIQESLIKRAGEGVREAQSEPRLQAWVAHTKLRATIRRNLLLAAGSGRKPTELARLYEAVTQTLADLQQLCQAGDRATQAELAAQLALYRAHKCHQLSRAHFAAKRLPECLALLQRCLRYCKQARDARGALTAEEQEAAEELARKAEGDQYSCRAAALLSTEDANVGETDGQFDFAELQAGASSKSTSSSKRQTAVPQLITLPPEFVPTPAKPIFFDLALNHVQCPDLTDKLPREAKGGKAAAASTAAATATPAAQSGGGGGISGFVKGWLSWDKKEARQMSIDQQFQQTSRLIREIEAALQRVEQSPQDAAPTAEREAQCLIDRFCSECDRLDILVGKQPAVRRQQAKLRADQFRYDCQHLQASLRQLQHRRVARENEEREREALLRTSFTPNDSTSVLIDRSLAHNDSLNTANKRVDDMLAQGRSVLDNLGDQRAMLKRAHRGMLGVLNTLGLSGTLMRLIERRGSQDKALFFVGCFVTLLIMFLVWRHYS
;
A
#
# COMPACT_ATOMS: atom_id res chain seq x y z
N MET A 1 -10.04 33.64 3.45
CA MET A 1 -9.68 33.26 2.06
C MET A 1 -10.42 34.20 1.15
N GLU A 2 -9.69 35.22 0.70
CA GLU A 2 -10.16 36.32 -0.13
C GLU A 2 -10.89 35.85 -1.38
N SER A 3 -11.94 36.60 -1.71
CA SER A 3 -12.69 36.51 -2.94
C SER A 3 -11.85 37.03 -4.11
N ALA A 4 -11.14 36.12 -4.77
CA ALA A 4 -10.60 36.38 -6.10
C ALA A 4 -11.77 36.65 -7.06
N VAL A 5 -11.74 37.80 -7.72
CA VAL A 5 -12.60 38.13 -8.85
C VAL A 5 -12.30 37.10 -9.96
N PRO A 6 -13.29 36.38 -10.51
CA PRO A 6 -13.02 35.40 -11.55
C PRO A 6 -12.69 36.12 -12.87
N ASP A 7 -11.47 35.89 -13.38
CA ASP A 7 -11.07 36.35 -14.71
C ASP A 7 -11.97 35.75 -15.79
N ALA A 8 -12.42 36.58 -16.73
CA ALA A 8 -13.39 36.19 -17.76
C ALA A 8 -12.92 35.03 -18.67
N ASN A 9 -11.60 34.76 -18.70
CA ASN A 9 -10.94 33.78 -19.58
C ASN A 9 -10.45 32.50 -18.88
N GLN A 10 -10.89 32.21 -17.66
CA GLN A 10 -10.48 30.97 -16.99
C GLN A 10 -11.10 29.73 -17.68
N THR A 11 -10.25 28.85 -18.20
CA THR A 11 -10.64 27.54 -18.74
C THR A 11 -10.63 26.48 -17.64
N PHE A 12 -11.60 25.56 -17.69
CA PHE A 12 -11.74 24.49 -16.71
C PHE A 12 -11.49 23.11 -17.35
N SER A 13 -10.84 22.21 -16.62
CA SER A 13 -10.57 20.84 -17.08
C SER A 13 -11.36 19.81 -16.26
N LEU A 14 -11.89 18.78 -16.93
CA LEU A 14 -12.58 17.66 -16.30
C LEU A 14 -12.40 16.39 -17.13
N ASP A 15 -11.70 15.39 -16.57
CA ASP A 15 -11.64 14.05 -17.16
C ASP A 15 -12.96 13.31 -16.88
N ILE A 16 -13.92 13.45 -17.79
CA ILE A 16 -15.29 12.95 -17.66
C ILE A 16 -15.26 11.42 -17.58
N LEU A 17 -14.61 10.75 -18.55
CA LEU A 17 -14.67 9.29 -18.65
C LEU A 17 -13.95 8.61 -17.49
N ALA A 18 -12.76 9.10 -17.11
CA ALA A 18 -12.02 8.59 -15.95
C ALA A 18 -12.82 8.77 -14.65
N THR A 19 -13.37 9.97 -14.42
CA THR A 19 -14.17 10.27 -13.23
C THR A 19 -15.40 9.35 -13.11
N VAL A 20 -16.08 9.08 -14.22
CA VAL A 20 -17.25 8.18 -14.26
C VAL A 20 -16.83 6.74 -13.98
N ARG A 21 -15.80 6.24 -14.69
CA ARG A 21 -15.32 4.86 -14.55
C ARG A 21 -14.87 4.57 -13.12
N ASP A 22 -14.06 5.42 -12.53
CA ASP A 22 -13.60 5.27 -11.14
C ASP A 22 -14.77 5.24 -10.16
N ALA A 23 -15.71 6.16 -10.33
CA ALA A 23 -16.90 6.22 -9.50
C ALA A 23 -17.77 4.96 -9.64
N GLN A 24 -17.93 4.43 -10.86
CA GLN A 24 -18.70 3.21 -11.11
C GLN A 24 -18.03 1.99 -10.48
N GLN A 25 -16.71 1.82 -10.69
CA GLN A 25 -15.94 0.69 -10.16
C GLN A 25 -15.90 0.67 -8.62
N GLN A 26 -15.68 1.82 -7.97
CA GLN A 26 -15.58 1.91 -6.52
C GLN A 26 -16.93 1.79 -5.80
N HIS A 27 -18.04 2.15 -6.44
CA HIS A 27 -19.32 2.33 -5.76
C HIS A 27 -20.45 1.39 -6.20
N GLY A 28 -20.09 0.23 -6.74
CA GLY A 28 -21.01 -0.92 -6.85
C GLY A 28 -21.05 -1.59 -8.22
N LEU A 29 -20.66 -0.88 -9.28
CA LEU A 29 -20.82 -1.39 -10.64
C LEU A 29 -19.88 -2.55 -10.96
N ARG A 30 -18.76 -2.69 -10.22
CA ARG A 30 -17.91 -3.90 -10.23
C ARG A 30 -18.70 -5.18 -9.88
N HIS A 31 -19.78 -5.07 -9.13
CA HIS A 31 -20.65 -6.18 -8.73
C HIS A 31 -22.05 -6.09 -9.36
N GLY A 32 -22.28 -5.18 -10.33
CA GLY A 32 -23.59 -4.98 -10.96
C GLY A 32 -24.63 -4.22 -10.12
N ASP A 33 -24.24 -3.60 -8.99
CA ASP A 33 -25.16 -2.91 -8.08
C ASP A 33 -25.48 -1.46 -8.53
N TYR A 34 -26.42 -1.31 -9.47
CA TYR A 34 -26.87 0.01 -9.96
C TYR A 34 -27.55 0.87 -8.87
N GLN A 35 -28.27 0.25 -7.92
CA GLN A 35 -28.92 0.98 -6.82
C GLN A 35 -27.89 1.65 -5.89
N ARG A 36 -26.79 0.94 -5.59
CA ARG A 36 -25.71 1.46 -4.73
C ARG A 36 -25.01 2.64 -5.41
N TYR A 37 -24.72 2.53 -6.70
CA TYR A 37 -24.11 3.59 -7.49
C TYR A 37 -25.04 4.83 -7.57
N ARG A 38 -26.33 4.65 -7.83
CA ARG A 38 -27.34 5.73 -7.81
C ARG A 38 -27.39 6.48 -6.47
N GLN A 39 -27.35 5.76 -5.35
CA GLN A 39 -27.32 6.38 -4.02
C GLN A 39 -26.02 7.16 -3.79
N TYR A 40 -24.89 6.64 -4.26
CA TYR A 40 -23.62 7.35 -4.23
C TYR A 40 -23.70 8.67 -5.02
N CYS A 41 -24.18 8.64 -6.26
CA CYS A 41 -24.33 9.84 -7.10
C CYS A 41 -25.24 10.87 -6.42
N SER A 42 -26.33 10.42 -5.78
CA SER A 42 -27.23 11.30 -5.01
C SER A 42 -26.53 11.99 -3.83
N ARG A 43 -25.74 11.23 -3.05
CA ARG A 43 -24.95 11.78 -1.93
C ARG A 43 -23.82 12.70 -2.42
N ARG A 44 -23.16 12.35 -3.53
CA ARG A 44 -22.10 13.16 -4.14
C ARG A 44 -22.65 14.50 -4.64
N LEU A 45 -23.78 14.49 -5.35
CA LEU A 45 -24.48 15.72 -5.77
C LEU A 45 -24.86 16.61 -4.58
N ALA A 46 -25.38 16.03 -3.50
CA ALA A 46 -25.72 16.80 -2.30
C ALA A 46 -24.48 17.47 -1.68
N ARG A 47 -23.35 16.77 -1.61
CA ARG A 47 -22.07 17.34 -1.12
C ARG A 47 -21.52 18.41 -2.05
N LEU A 48 -21.51 18.17 -3.36
CA LEU A 48 -21.04 19.13 -4.37
C LEU A 48 -21.83 20.43 -4.32
N ARG A 49 -23.17 20.33 -4.28
CA ARG A 49 -24.05 21.49 -4.15
C ARG A 49 -23.84 22.25 -2.85
N LYS A 50 -23.61 21.55 -1.74
CA LYS A 50 -23.28 22.17 -0.45
C LYS A 50 -21.92 22.88 -0.49
N SER A 51 -20.89 22.26 -1.07
CA SER A 51 -19.54 22.85 -1.15
C SER A 51 -19.48 24.05 -2.08
N LEU A 52 -20.21 24.01 -3.20
CA LEU A 52 -20.26 25.09 -4.19
C LEU A 52 -21.27 26.19 -3.83
N LYS A 53 -21.93 26.08 -2.67
CA LYS A 53 -22.98 27.01 -2.22
C LYS A 53 -24.09 27.19 -3.26
N LEU A 54 -24.43 26.10 -3.97
CA LEU A 54 -25.54 26.00 -4.92
C LEU A 54 -26.63 25.08 -4.33
N PRO A 55 -27.32 25.50 -3.23
CA PRO A 55 -28.37 24.68 -2.64
C PRO A 55 -29.51 24.49 -3.65
N ALA A 56 -30.06 23.27 -3.68
CA ALA A 56 -31.20 22.94 -4.55
C ALA A 56 -32.53 23.57 -4.09
N GLY A 57 -32.51 24.24 -2.95
CA GLY A 57 -33.66 24.84 -2.26
C GLY A 57 -33.57 24.71 -0.75
N ASP A 58 -34.47 25.40 -0.05
CA ASP A 58 -34.67 25.30 1.39
C ASP A 58 -35.72 24.25 1.74
N ARG A 59 -35.84 23.90 3.03
CA ARG A 59 -36.84 22.92 3.54
C ARG A 59 -38.28 23.21 3.09
N ARG A 60 -38.63 24.46 2.79
CA ARG A 60 -39.98 24.90 2.42
C ARG A 60 -40.15 25.22 0.93
N LYS A 61 -39.08 25.55 0.19
CA LYS A 61 -39.14 25.98 -1.21
C LYS A 61 -37.96 25.45 -2.01
N VAL A 62 -38.25 24.79 -3.12
CA VAL A 62 -37.23 24.29 -4.06
C VAL A 62 -36.83 25.41 -5.01
N HIS A 63 -35.73 26.11 -4.72
CA HIS A 63 -35.13 27.07 -5.63
C HIS A 63 -34.02 26.39 -6.44
N ARG A 64 -34.37 25.73 -7.54
CA ARG A 64 -33.36 25.21 -8.48
C ARG A 64 -32.77 26.38 -9.24
N LYS A 65 -31.61 26.88 -8.82
CA LYS A 65 -30.83 27.81 -9.65
C LYS A 65 -30.31 27.03 -10.86
N PRO A 66 -30.67 27.41 -12.11
CA PRO A 66 -30.12 26.78 -13.29
C PRO A 66 -28.61 27.05 -13.35
N LEU A 67 -27.84 26.05 -13.79
CA LEU A 67 -26.40 26.23 -14.00
C LEU A 67 -26.22 26.97 -15.34
N THR A 68 -25.99 28.28 -15.28
CA THR A 68 -25.63 29.09 -16.45
C THR A 68 -24.11 29.11 -16.62
N PRO A 69 -23.57 29.37 -17.83
CA PRO A 69 -22.11 29.45 -18.04
C PRO A 69 -21.43 30.50 -17.13
N GLU A 70 -22.14 31.57 -16.78
CA GLU A 70 -21.67 32.61 -15.84
C GLU A 70 -21.58 32.13 -14.39
N ALA A 71 -22.33 31.09 -14.02
CA ALA A 71 -22.33 30.53 -12.68
C ALA A 71 -21.14 29.59 -12.42
N ILE A 72 -20.36 29.26 -13.46
CA ILE A 72 -19.19 28.37 -13.36
C ILE A 72 -17.99 29.19 -12.87
N LYS A 73 -17.70 29.06 -11.57
CA LYS A 73 -16.51 29.65 -10.94
C LYS A 73 -15.41 28.64 -10.64
N PHE A 74 -15.73 27.35 -10.68
CA PHE A 74 -14.84 26.25 -10.31
C PHE A 74 -15.08 25.05 -11.22
N ASP A 75 -14.04 24.27 -11.48
CA ASP A 75 -14.04 23.05 -12.30
C ASP A 75 -15.08 22.04 -11.80
N ARG A 76 -15.24 21.98 -10.47
CA ARG A 76 -16.21 21.10 -9.79
C ARG A 76 -17.67 21.42 -10.11
N CYS A 77 -17.97 22.60 -10.67
CA CYS A 77 -19.33 22.92 -11.14
C CYS A 77 -19.75 22.03 -12.32
N LEU A 78 -18.82 21.66 -13.21
CA LEU A 78 -19.07 20.75 -14.35
C LEU A 78 -19.44 19.33 -13.89
N GLN A 79 -18.99 18.92 -12.70
CA GLN A 79 -19.37 17.61 -12.13
C GLN A 79 -20.86 17.52 -11.75
N ILE A 80 -21.56 18.64 -11.57
CA ILE A 80 -22.99 18.62 -11.20
C ILE A 80 -23.85 17.99 -12.32
N PRO A 81 -23.87 18.52 -13.56
CA PRO A 81 -24.64 17.90 -14.63
C PRO A 81 -24.16 16.49 -14.97
N LEU A 82 -22.86 16.21 -14.86
CA LEU A 82 -22.30 14.87 -15.04
C LEU A 82 -22.93 13.84 -14.07
N PHE A 83 -22.87 14.10 -12.76
CA PHE A 83 -23.43 13.17 -11.77
C PHE A 83 -24.98 13.18 -11.74
N GLU A 84 -25.63 14.20 -12.29
CA GLU A 84 -27.08 14.19 -12.54
C GLU A 84 -27.45 13.22 -13.65
N ALA A 85 -26.70 13.25 -14.77
CA ALA A 85 -26.83 12.30 -15.86
C ALA A 85 -26.54 10.87 -15.38
N GLU A 86 -25.41 10.63 -14.71
CA GLU A 86 -25.03 9.30 -14.19
C GLU A 86 -26.05 8.73 -13.20
N ARG A 87 -26.60 9.56 -12.31
CA ARG A 87 -27.65 9.11 -11.37
C ARG A 87 -28.90 8.64 -12.11
N LEU A 88 -29.29 9.33 -13.18
CA LEU A 88 -30.47 9.00 -13.97
C LEU A 88 -30.23 7.79 -14.86
N TRP A 89 -29.05 7.70 -15.46
CA TRP A 89 -28.60 6.53 -16.21
C TRP A 89 -28.56 5.28 -15.33
N ALA A 90 -27.94 5.36 -14.14
CA ALA A 90 -27.92 4.26 -13.18
C ALA A 90 -29.33 3.84 -12.74
N TYR A 91 -30.24 4.81 -12.58
CA TYR A 91 -31.63 4.50 -12.29
C TYR A 91 -32.33 3.81 -13.47
N ALA A 92 -32.06 4.24 -14.70
CA ALA A 92 -32.59 3.56 -15.88
C ALA A 92 -32.08 2.11 -15.97
N MET A 93 -30.80 1.87 -15.73
CA MET A 93 -30.22 0.52 -15.76
C MET A 93 -30.77 -0.37 -14.64
N GLN A 94 -31.01 0.20 -13.44
CA GLN A 94 -31.75 -0.50 -12.38
C GLN A 94 -33.18 -0.86 -12.83
N LEU A 95 -33.91 0.06 -13.47
CA LEU A 95 -35.25 -0.22 -13.96
C LEU A 95 -35.25 -1.23 -15.11
N LYS A 96 -34.18 -1.30 -15.90
CA LYS A 96 -33.99 -2.30 -16.96
C LYS A 96 -33.92 -3.71 -16.38
N SER A 97 -33.15 -3.92 -15.31
CA SER A 97 -33.08 -5.24 -14.67
C SER A 97 -34.41 -5.62 -14.01
N GLU A 98 -35.12 -4.66 -13.40
CA GLU A 98 -36.45 -4.86 -12.81
C GLU A 98 -37.57 -5.02 -13.86
N ALA A 99 -37.37 -4.54 -15.09
CA ALA A 99 -38.35 -4.65 -16.17
C ALA A 99 -38.51 -6.08 -16.69
N ASN A 100 -37.56 -6.97 -16.38
CA ASN A 100 -37.67 -8.40 -16.66
C ASN A 100 -38.85 -9.04 -15.91
N THR A 101 -39.20 -8.52 -14.73
CA THR A 101 -40.40 -8.96 -13.98
C THR A 101 -41.62 -8.10 -14.29
N ASP A 102 -41.44 -6.77 -14.38
CA ASP A 102 -42.54 -5.82 -14.60
C ASP A 102 -42.31 -4.96 -15.86
N GLN A 103 -42.90 -5.36 -16.99
CA GLN A 103 -42.72 -4.63 -18.27
C GLN A 103 -43.13 -3.15 -18.21
N ARG A 104 -44.07 -2.77 -17.32
CA ARG A 104 -44.49 -1.37 -17.12
C ARG A 104 -43.31 -0.47 -16.71
N LYS A 105 -42.26 -1.01 -16.08
CA LYS A 105 -41.07 -0.25 -15.67
C LYS A 105 -40.25 0.25 -16.87
N LYS A 106 -40.41 -0.34 -18.07
CA LYS A 106 -39.75 0.14 -19.31
C LYS A 106 -40.08 1.60 -19.63
N PHE A 107 -41.32 2.05 -19.45
CA PHE A 107 -41.69 3.45 -19.67
C PHE A 107 -40.94 4.42 -18.73
N SER A 108 -40.78 4.02 -17.47
CA SER A 108 -40.01 4.79 -16.49
C SER A 108 -38.52 4.80 -16.86
N GLN A 109 -37.97 3.65 -17.29
CA GLN A 109 -36.61 3.53 -17.81
C GLN A 109 -36.35 4.53 -18.94
N PHE A 110 -37.17 4.55 -19.99
CA PHE A 110 -37.02 5.48 -21.11
C PHE A 110 -37.09 6.95 -20.67
N SER A 111 -38.03 7.27 -19.77
CA SER A 111 -38.12 8.61 -19.19
C SER A 111 -36.84 9.02 -18.43
N LYS A 112 -36.17 8.07 -17.76
CA LYS A 112 -34.90 8.35 -17.08
C LYS A 112 -33.75 8.54 -18.05
N LEU A 113 -33.63 7.69 -19.08
CA LEU A 113 -32.59 7.84 -20.12
C LEU A 113 -32.73 9.15 -20.88
N LYS A 114 -33.96 9.55 -21.22
CA LYS A 114 -34.22 10.84 -21.88
C LYS A 114 -33.73 12.01 -21.03
N LYS A 115 -33.99 11.98 -19.72
CA LYS A 115 -33.48 13.01 -18.80
C LYS A 115 -31.95 12.93 -18.63
N ALA A 116 -31.36 11.74 -18.63
CA ALA A 116 -29.91 11.59 -18.58
C ALA A 116 -29.24 12.25 -19.80
N ALA A 117 -29.76 12.01 -21.00
CA ALA A 117 -29.30 12.65 -22.23
C ALA A 117 -29.49 14.19 -22.20
N GLN A 118 -30.58 14.70 -21.63
CA GLN A 118 -30.77 16.15 -21.44
C GLN A 118 -29.70 16.77 -20.52
N HIS A 119 -29.32 16.08 -19.43
CA HIS A 119 -28.25 16.55 -18.54
C HIS A 119 -26.86 16.41 -19.16
N ALA A 120 -26.63 15.40 -20.00
CA ALA A 120 -25.41 15.29 -20.81
C ALA A 120 -25.33 16.43 -21.83
N ASN A 121 -26.45 16.83 -22.44
CA ASN A 121 -26.50 17.97 -23.36
C ASN A 121 -26.21 19.29 -22.62
N LEU A 122 -26.76 19.44 -21.41
CA LEU A 122 -26.40 20.57 -20.54
C LEU A 122 -24.90 20.58 -20.24
N LEU A 123 -24.28 19.43 -19.95
CA LEU A 123 -22.83 19.36 -19.72
C LEU A 123 -22.03 19.82 -20.94
N GLU A 124 -22.38 19.35 -22.13
CA GLU A 124 -21.72 19.72 -23.39
C GLU A 124 -21.81 21.23 -23.64
N THR A 125 -23.00 21.83 -23.55
CA THR A 125 -23.17 23.29 -23.74
C THR A 125 -22.34 24.13 -22.76
N LEU A 126 -22.14 23.66 -21.53
CA LEU A 126 -21.31 24.33 -20.53
C LEU A 126 -19.81 24.15 -20.81
N CYS A 127 -19.41 22.96 -21.27
CA CYS A 127 -18.04 22.67 -21.67
C CYS A 127 -17.63 23.46 -22.91
N ALA A 128 -18.52 23.58 -23.91
CA ALA A 128 -18.29 24.39 -25.11
C ALA A 128 -17.92 25.84 -24.77
N ALA A 129 -18.58 26.43 -23.76
CA ALA A 129 -18.37 27.82 -23.37
C ALA A 129 -17.13 28.07 -22.48
N LYS A 130 -16.76 27.12 -21.60
CA LYS A 130 -15.80 27.38 -20.50
C LYS A 130 -14.74 26.31 -20.26
N ALA A 131 -14.76 25.19 -20.98
CA ALA A 131 -13.80 24.10 -20.77
C ALA A 131 -12.62 24.12 -21.75
N ASP A 132 -11.59 23.35 -21.44
CA ASP A 132 -10.45 23.06 -22.33
C ASP A 132 -10.87 22.17 -23.53
N ALA A 133 -10.00 22.12 -24.55
CA ALA A 133 -10.29 21.38 -25.79
C ALA A 133 -10.56 19.88 -25.53
N LYS A 134 -9.79 19.28 -24.61
CA LYS A 134 -9.97 17.88 -24.20
C LYS A 134 -11.36 17.64 -23.59
N THR A 135 -11.77 18.43 -22.60
CA THR A 135 -13.07 18.24 -21.94
C THR A 135 -14.24 18.51 -22.88
N LYS A 136 -14.09 19.44 -23.85
CA LYS A 136 -15.10 19.64 -24.90
C LYS A 136 -15.33 18.38 -25.72
N LEU A 137 -14.26 17.76 -26.22
CA LEU A 137 -14.35 16.50 -26.98
C LEU A 137 -14.89 15.35 -26.12
N GLU A 138 -14.47 15.24 -24.86
CA GLU A 138 -15.01 14.23 -23.94
C GLU A 138 -16.51 14.42 -23.66
N ALA A 139 -16.96 15.67 -23.50
CA ALA A 139 -18.36 15.98 -23.26
C ALA A 139 -19.23 15.65 -24.48
N GLN A 140 -18.75 15.95 -25.69
CA GLN A 140 -19.40 15.56 -26.95
C GLN A 140 -19.47 14.04 -27.10
N ALA A 141 -18.38 13.32 -26.84
CA ALA A 141 -18.36 11.86 -26.89
C ALA A 141 -19.33 11.23 -25.86
N TYR A 142 -19.37 11.77 -24.64
CA TYR A 142 -20.27 11.34 -23.59
C TYR A 142 -21.75 11.60 -23.92
N LEU A 143 -22.06 12.77 -24.51
CA LEU A 143 -23.40 13.08 -25.01
C LEU A 143 -23.85 12.10 -26.08
N ALA A 144 -22.99 11.87 -27.09
CA ALA A 144 -23.27 10.93 -28.17
C ALA A 144 -23.50 9.50 -27.63
N ALA A 145 -22.71 9.05 -26.65
CA ALA A 145 -22.90 7.75 -26.00
C ALA A 145 -24.24 7.66 -25.24
N MET A 146 -24.64 8.70 -24.50
CA MET A 146 -25.90 8.75 -23.76
C MET A 146 -27.13 8.82 -24.69
N GLN A 147 -27.05 9.57 -25.78
CA GLN A 147 -28.09 9.64 -26.82
C GLN A 147 -28.20 8.31 -27.57
N GLY A 148 -27.07 7.71 -27.96
CA GLY A 148 -27.01 6.40 -28.59
C GLY A 148 -27.64 5.32 -27.72
N THR A 149 -27.33 5.30 -26.42
CA THR A 149 -27.95 4.35 -25.46
C THR A 149 -29.46 4.56 -25.34
N LEU A 150 -29.94 5.81 -25.32
CA LEU A 150 -31.38 6.09 -25.30
C LEU A 150 -32.09 5.57 -26.54
N LEU A 151 -31.55 5.86 -27.74
CA LEU A 151 -32.15 5.47 -29.01
C LEU A 151 -32.09 3.95 -29.24
N PHE A 152 -31.01 3.31 -28.77
CA PHE A 152 -30.86 1.87 -28.75
C PHE A 152 -31.98 1.20 -27.95
N GLU A 153 -32.24 1.70 -26.75
CA GLU A 153 -33.32 1.19 -25.89
C GLU A 153 -34.73 1.50 -26.44
N LEU A 154 -34.86 2.53 -27.28
CA LEU A 154 -36.09 2.85 -28.03
C LEU A 154 -36.21 2.04 -29.34
N GLU A 155 -35.29 1.12 -29.61
CA GLU A 155 -35.27 0.25 -30.80
C GLU A 155 -35.18 1.03 -32.14
N LYS A 156 -34.68 2.28 -32.09
CA LYS A 156 -34.42 3.10 -33.27
C LYS A 156 -33.02 2.85 -33.80
N TRP A 157 -32.82 1.69 -34.43
CA TRP A 157 -31.51 1.20 -34.85
C TRP A 157 -30.65 2.15 -35.71
N PRO A 158 -31.17 2.85 -36.74
CA PRO A 158 -30.34 3.71 -37.58
C PRO A 158 -29.87 4.97 -36.83
N GLU A 159 -30.78 5.66 -36.12
CA GLU A 159 -30.44 6.84 -35.30
C GLU A 159 -29.48 6.44 -34.17
N ALA A 160 -29.71 5.31 -33.52
CA ALA A 160 -28.84 4.79 -32.47
C ALA A 160 -27.44 4.45 -32.99
N GLY A 161 -27.35 3.77 -34.14
CA GLY A 161 -26.08 3.42 -34.79
C GLY A 161 -25.23 4.65 -35.11
N ALA A 162 -25.85 5.71 -35.63
CA ALA A 162 -25.16 6.96 -35.95
C ALA A 162 -24.54 7.63 -34.71
N HIS A 163 -25.30 7.78 -33.61
CA HIS A 163 -24.79 8.38 -32.38
C HIS A 163 -23.73 7.50 -31.68
N LEU A 164 -23.90 6.16 -31.71
CA LEU A 164 -22.93 5.24 -31.13
C LEU A 164 -21.61 5.22 -31.93
N GLN A 165 -21.67 5.22 -33.26
CA GLN A 165 -20.49 5.37 -34.12
C GLN A 165 -19.82 6.73 -33.88
N GLY A 166 -20.64 7.78 -33.75
CA GLY A 166 -20.29 9.10 -33.24
C GLY A 166 -19.32 9.08 -32.06
N ALA A 167 -19.77 8.43 -30.99
CA ALA A 167 -19.02 8.29 -29.74
C ALA A 167 -17.77 7.40 -29.89
N VAL A 168 -17.85 6.29 -30.65
CA VAL A 168 -16.71 5.39 -30.88
C VAL A 168 -15.59 6.13 -31.58
N ASP A 169 -15.88 6.85 -32.66
CA ASP A 169 -14.85 7.56 -33.44
C ASP A 169 -14.17 8.64 -32.58
N LEU A 170 -14.94 9.42 -31.81
CA LEU A 170 -14.40 10.43 -30.90
C LEU A 170 -13.53 9.82 -29.78
N TYR A 171 -13.94 8.70 -29.18
CA TYR A 171 -13.10 8.03 -28.19
C TYR A 171 -11.85 7.41 -28.81
N THR A 172 -11.91 6.91 -30.05
CA THR A 172 -10.72 6.40 -30.75
C THR A 172 -9.77 7.53 -31.15
N SER A 173 -10.28 8.71 -31.55
CA SER A 173 -9.44 9.86 -31.87
C SER A 173 -8.78 10.45 -30.62
N LEU A 174 -9.51 10.51 -29.50
CA LEU A 174 -8.96 10.87 -28.18
C LEU A 174 -7.88 9.88 -27.71
N ALA A 175 -8.10 8.57 -27.91
CA ALA A 175 -7.08 7.56 -27.62
C ALA A 175 -5.81 7.75 -28.46
N GLY A 176 -5.97 8.07 -29.76
CA GLY A 176 -4.84 8.36 -30.65
C GLY A 176 -4.10 9.65 -30.31
N ALA A 177 -4.81 10.68 -29.83
CA ALA A 177 -4.20 11.90 -29.32
C ALA A 177 -3.46 11.65 -27.99
N ALA A 178 -3.93 10.71 -27.18
CA ALA A 178 -3.34 10.32 -25.89
C ALA A 178 -2.21 9.28 -26.00
N HIS A 179 -1.62 9.04 -27.18
CA HIS A 179 -0.61 7.98 -27.40
C HIS A 179 0.66 8.10 -26.51
N GLN A 180 0.92 9.27 -25.94
CA GLN A 180 2.00 9.50 -24.97
C GLN A 180 1.67 9.02 -23.54
N LEU A 181 0.40 8.75 -23.24
CA LEU A 181 -0.14 8.30 -21.96
C LEU A 181 -0.91 6.97 -22.14
N PRO A 182 -0.22 5.81 -22.04
CA PRO A 182 -0.81 4.49 -22.34
C PRO A 182 -2.06 4.17 -21.50
N GLU A 183 -2.13 4.66 -20.26
CA GLU A 183 -3.27 4.42 -19.35
C GLU A 183 -4.54 5.16 -19.80
N ASP A 184 -4.44 6.42 -20.23
CA ASP A 184 -5.59 7.22 -20.67
C ASP A 184 -6.13 6.70 -22.00
N ALA A 185 -5.22 6.35 -22.92
CA ALA A 185 -5.60 5.68 -24.17
C ALA A 185 -6.33 4.35 -23.90
N ALA A 186 -5.91 3.58 -22.88
CA ALA A 186 -6.59 2.35 -22.47
C ALA A 186 -8.02 2.60 -21.94
N VAL A 187 -8.27 3.73 -21.28
CA VAL A 187 -9.61 4.08 -20.77
C VAL A 187 -10.57 4.39 -21.94
N TYR A 188 -10.14 5.19 -22.92
CA TYR A 188 -10.98 5.51 -24.08
C TYR A 188 -11.20 4.32 -25.01
N THR A 189 -10.16 3.52 -25.27
CA THR A 189 -10.27 2.29 -26.06
C THR A 189 -11.22 1.29 -25.40
N ALA A 190 -11.12 1.08 -24.09
CA ALA A 190 -12.05 0.23 -23.36
C ALA A 190 -13.51 0.72 -23.48
N LYS A 191 -13.75 2.03 -23.46
CA LYS A 191 -15.10 2.58 -23.64
C LYS A 191 -15.60 2.41 -25.08
N ALA A 192 -14.74 2.62 -26.08
CA ALA A 192 -15.08 2.34 -27.46
C ALA A 192 -15.44 0.85 -27.67
N ASP A 193 -14.67 -0.06 -27.06
CA ASP A 193 -14.93 -1.50 -27.10
C ASP A 193 -16.22 -1.90 -26.39
N GLU A 194 -16.62 -1.21 -25.32
CA GLU A 194 -17.92 -1.39 -24.65
C GLU A 194 -19.12 -1.05 -25.56
N LEU A 195 -18.97 -0.04 -26.43
CA LEU A 195 -20.04 0.42 -27.33
C LEU A 195 -20.14 -0.42 -28.61
N ARG A 196 -19.04 -1.06 -29.05
CA ARG A 196 -18.98 -1.87 -30.29
C ARG A 196 -20.04 -2.99 -30.36
N PRO A 197 -20.33 -3.76 -29.30
CA PRO A 197 -21.40 -4.77 -29.33
C PRO A 197 -22.78 -4.17 -29.62
N GLN A 198 -23.12 -3.01 -29.05
CA GLN A 198 -24.40 -2.33 -29.33
C GLN A 198 -24.45 -1.88 -30.80
N LEU A 199 -23.33 -1.41 -31.34
CA LEU A 199 -23.22 -0.98 -32.72
C LEU A 199 -23.40 -2.15 -33.71
N ARG A 200 -22.77 -3.30 -33.43
CA ARG A 200 -22.99 -4.54 -34.20
C ARG A 200 -24.44 -4.99 -34.16
N TYR A 201 -25.09 -4.86 -33.00
CA TYR A 201 -26.50 -5.21 -32.85
C TYR A 201 -27.42 -4.26 -33.64
N CYS A 202 -27.14 -2.95 -33.64
CA CYS A 202 -27.85 -2.00 -34.52
C CYS A 202 -27.68 -2.37 -35.99
N ALA A 203 -26.45 -2.66 -36.43
CA ALA A 203 -26.16 -3.05 -37.82
C ALA A 203 -26.91 -4.32 -38.23
N TYR A 204 -26.93 -5.34 -37.36
CA TYR A 204 -27.69 -6.57 -37.59
C TYR A 204 -29.19 -6.31 -37.77
N ASN A 205 -29.79 -5.46 -36.93
CA ASN A 205 -31.23 -5.15 -36.99
C ASN A 205 -31.62 -4.23 -38.15
N ILE A 206 -30.66 -3.49 -38.72
CA ILE A 206 -30.87 -2.71 -39.95
C ILE A 206 -30.94 -3.65 -41.18
N GLY A 207 -30.32 -4.83 -41.11
CA GLY A 207 -30.43 -5.88 -42.14
C GLY A 207 -29.28 -5.92 -43.15
N ASP A 208 -28.25 -5.08 -42.98
CA ASP A 208 -27.12 -5.00 -43.90
C ASP A 208 -25.81 -5.42 -43.21
N ALA A 209 -25.17 -6.48 -43.70
CA ALA A 209 -23.82 -6.87 -43.27
C ALA A 209 -22.77 -5.80 -43.64
N THR A 210 -23.05 -4.98 -44.65
CA THR A 210 -22.29 -3.79 -45.06
C THR A 210 -22.63 -2.55 -44.24
N ALA A 211 -23.67 -2.57 -43.38
CA ALA A 211 -24.12 -1.40 -42.63
C ALA A 211 -23.05 -0.77 -41.74
N VAL A 212 -22.06 -1.54 -41.24
CA VAL A 212 -20.98 -0.95 -40.43
C VAL A 212 -20.05 -0.09 -41.28
N GLU A 213 -19.77 -0.52 -42.52
CA GLU A 213 -18.99 0.24 -43.50
C GLU A 213 -19.82 1.37 -44.13
N ASP A 214 -21.11 1.12 -44.40
CA ASP A 214 -22.07 2.12 -44.87
C ASP A 214 -22.45 3.14 -43.80
N LEU A 215 -22.41 2.84 -42.49
CA LEU A 215 -22.58 3.82 -41.40
C LEU A 215 -21.35 4.72 -41.29
N ARG A 216 -20.15 4.18 -41.47
CA ARG A 216 -18.91 4.98 -41.62
C ARG A 216 -18.98 5.86 -42.87
N ALA A 217 -19.48 5.32 -43.99
CA ALA A 217 -19.65 6.06 -45.24
C ALA A 217 -20.82 7.06 -45.22
N MET A 218 -21.92 6.78 -44.51
CA MET A 218 -23.04 7.70 -44.29
C MET A 218 -22.60 8.86 -43.41
N ARG A 219 -21.75 8.63 -42.40
CA ARG A 219 -21.13 9.73 -41.66
C ARG A 219 -20.24 10.57 -42.58
N LEU A 220 -19.44 9.95 -43.45
CA LEU A 220 -18.62 10.67 -44.43
C LEU A 220 -19.48 11.47 -45.45
N ARG A 221 -20.66 10.96 -45.83
CA ARG A 221 -21.62 11.65 -46.71
C ARG A 221 -22.47 12.72 -46.03
N GLN A 222 -22.81 12.54 -44.76
CA GLN A 222 -23.62 13.49 -43.97
C GLN A 222 -22.76 14.59 -43.35
N ILE A 223 -21.45 14.34 -43.18
CA ILE A 223 -20.42 15.34 -42.86
C ILE A 223 -20.05 16.18 -44.10
N GLY A 224 -20.13 15.62 -45.32
CA GLY A 224 -19.95 16.39 -46.57
C GLY A 224 -21.03 17.44 -46.86
N GLY A 225 -21.92 17.72 -45.90
CA GLY A 225 -22.92 18.78 -45.95
C GLY A 225 -22.78 19.84 -44.84
N ASP A 226 -21.77 19.75 -43.96
CA ASP A 226 -21.49 20.77 -42.94
C ASP A 226 -19.98 20.78 -42.61
N ASP A 227 -19.18 21.31 -43.54
CA ASP A 227 -17.71 21.37 -43.48
C ASP A 227 -17.16 22.05 -42.21
N GLY A 228 -17.97 22.79 -41.44
CA GLY A 228 -17.54 23.48 -40.23
C GLY A 228 -17.32 22.59 -39.00
N ALA A 229 -18.08 21.49 -38.85
CA ALA A 229 -18.07 20.69 -37.62
C ALA A 229 -16.88 19.71 -37.55
N SER A 230 -16.39 19.21 -38.69
CA SER A 230 -15.21 18.35 -38.74
C SER A 230 -13.93 19.15 -38.47
N ASP A 231 -13.82 20.34 -39.05
CA ASP A 231 -12.68 21.23 -38.87
C ASP A 231 -12.53 21.69 -37.41
N GLU A 232 -13.65 21.94 -36.71
CA GLU A 232 -13.63 22.26 -35.28
C GLU A 232 -13.10 21.08 -34.45
N ILE A 233 -13.56 19.85 -34.72
CA ILE A 233 -13.08 18.64 -34.01
C ILE A 233 -11.59 18.42 -34.27
N ASP A 234 -11.13 18.55 -35.52
CA ASP A 234 -9.73 18.39 -35.88
C ASP A 234 -8.84 19.48 -35.27
N SER A 235 -9.34 20.72 -35.18
CA SER A 235 -8.65 21.81 -34.48
C SER A 235 -8.51 21.55 -32.97
N LEU A 236 -9.56 21.03 -32.32
CA LEU A 236 -9.55 20.69 -30.90
C LEU A 236 -8.63 19.49 -30.62
N LEU A 237 -8.57 18.52 -31.53
CA LEU A 237 -7.63 17.40 -31.44
C LEU A 237 -6.18 17.87 -31.60
N ALA A 238 -5.91 18.82 -32.50
CA ALA A 238 -4.59 19.42 -32.65
C ALA A 238 -4.16 20.20 -31.39
N GLN A 239 -5.06 20.99 -30.80
CA GLN A 239 -4.82 21.69 -29.52
C GLN A 239 -4.58 20.71 -28.37
N THR A 240 -5.35 19.61 -28.31
CA THR A 240 -5.17 18.57 -27.28
C THR A 240 -3.79 17.90 -27.40
N ARG A 241 -3.30 17.67 -28.64
CA ARG A 241 -1.96 17.12 -28.89
C ARG A 241 -0.83 18.10 -28.53
N SER A 242 -1.04 19.41 -28.62
CA SER A 242 -0.04 20.39 -28.19
C SER A 242 0.02 20.52 -26.67
N ASP A 243 -1.13 20.51 -25.99
CA ASP A 243 -1.18 20.59 -24.52
C ASP A 243 -0.58 19.34 -23.87
N SER A 244 -0.75 18.16 -24.49
CA SER A 244 -0.14 16.91 -24.03
C SER A 244 1.39 16.87 -24.22
N ARG A 245 2.00 17.76 -25.03
CA ARG A 245 3.46 17.83 -25.18
C ARG A 245 4.16 18.50 -23.99
N ALA A 246 3.43 19.09 -23.05
CA ALA A 246 3.99 19.67 -21.82
C ALA A 246 4.27 18.62 -20.72
N VAL A 247 4.62 17.39 -21.09
CA VAL A 247 4.96 16.31 -20.15
C VAL A 247 6.37 16.57 -19.63
N CYS A 248 6.51 16.68 -18.30
CA CYS A 248 7.80 16.83 -17.64
C CYS A 248 8.31 15.42 -17.29
N GLU A 249 9.53 15.11 -17.71
CA GLU A 249 10.15 13.80 -17.48
C GLU A 249 11.26 13.94 -16.44
N VAL A 250 11.28 13.05 -15.45
CA VAL A 250 12.33 13.00 -14.44
C VAL A 250 13.02 11.65 -14.52
N VAL A 251 14.35 11.65 -14.69
CA VAL A 251 15.13 10.41 -14.65
C VAL A 251 15.50 10.08 -13.20
N TRP A 252 15.15 8.88 -12.75
CA TRP A 252 15.56 8.35 -11.44
C TRP A 252 16.07 6.92 -11.59
N GLN A 253 17.32 6.66 -11.17
CA GLN A 253 17.98 5.35 -11.25
C GLN A 253 17.90 4.70 -12.65
N GLY A 254 18.07 5.50 -13.71
CA GLY A 254 18.08 5.03 -15.10
C GLY A 254 16.69 4.87 -15.74
N GLU A 255 15.61 5.06 -14.99
CA GLU A 255 14.23 5.02 -15.51
C GLU A 255 13.65 6.43 -15.62
N THR A 256 12.93 6.70 -16.71
CA THR A 256 12.18 7.94 -16.92
C THR A 256 10.82 7.85 -16.23
N VAL A 257 10.54 8.81 -15.36
CA VAL A 257 9.25 8.98 -14.67
C VAL A 257 8.52 10.16 -15.29
N LEU A 258 7.36 9.89 -15.88
CA LEU A 258 6.51 10.91 -16.50
C LEU A 258 5.64 11.59 -15.43
N VAL A 259 5.84 12.89 -15.25
CA VAL A 259 5.14 13.67 -14.23
C VAL A 259 3.83 14.20 -14.77
N ARG A 260 2.73 13.53 -14.41
CA ARG A 260 1.37 13.81 -14.92
C ARG A 260 0.72 15.05 -14.28
N PRO A 261 0.63 15.19 -12.95
CA PRO A 261 -0.16 16.26 -12.35
C PRO A 261 0.48 17.64 -12.59
N PRO A 262 -0.27 18.67 -13.00
CA PRO A 262 0.27 20.00 -13.28
C PRO A 262 0.97 20.62 -12.06
N LYS A 263 0.47 20.32 -10.86
CA LYS A 263 1.09 20.73 -9.60
C LYS A 263 2.48 20.11 -9.39
N LEU A 264 2.63 18.82 -9.71
CA LEU A 264 3.91 18.12 -9.60
C LEU A 264 4.88 18.57 -10.70
N ARG A 265 4.39 18.89 -11.90
CA ARG A 265 5.22 19.49 -12.97
C ARG A 265 5.79 20.84 -12.54
N ALA A 266 4.95 21.72 -11.98
CA ALA A 266 5.40 23.00 -11.44
C ALA A 266 6.40 22.83 -10.26
N LEU A 267 6.22 21.79 -9.45
CA LEU A 267 7.15 21.46 -8.37
C LEU A 267 8.52 21.02 -8.90
N VAL A 268 8.55 20.12 -9.88
CA VAL A 268 9.80 19.64 -10.49
C VAL A 268 10.55 20.80 -11.14
N ALA A 269 9.87 21.62 -11.93
CA ALA A 269 10.46 22.82 -12.55
C ALA A 269 11.05 23.78 -11.50
N ALA A 270 10.31 24.05 -10.42
CA ALA A 270 10.80 24.91 -9.34
C ALA A 270 12.01 24.31 -8.60
N LEU A 271 12.08 22.99 -8.43
CA LEU A 271 13.23 22.32 -7.80
C LEU A 271 14.47 22.34 -8.71
N GLU A 272 14.29 22.23 -10.03
CA GLU A 272 15.38 22.35 -11.00
C GLU A 272 15.89 23.78 -11.10
N GLU A 273 15.00 24.78 -11.11
CA GLU A 273 15.35 26.19 -11.09
C GLU A 273 16.17 26.55 -9.84
N LEU A 274 15.70 26.17 -8.64
CA LEU A 274 16.43 26.39 -7.39
C LEU A 274 17.79 25.68 -7.35
N ARG A 275 17.94 24.52 -8.02
CA ARG A 275 19.24 23.84 -8.15
C ARG A 275 20.21 24.64 -9.01
N LEU A 276 19.74 25.11 -10.16
CA LEU A 276 20.54 25.94 -11.06
C LEU A 276 20.94 27.27 -10.40
N GLU A 277 20.06 27.86 -9.59
CA GLU A 277 20.39 29.05 -8.78
C GLU A 277 21.45 28.74 -7.72
N ALA A 278 21.37 27.58 -7.06
CA ALA A 278 22.34 27.17 -6.05
C ALA A 278 23.75 26.94 -6.61
N ASP A 279 23.86 26.50 -7.86
CA ASP A 279 25.13 26.31 -8.56
C ASP A 279 25.75 27.64 -9.03
N LYS A 280 24.93 28.68 -9.22
CA LYS A 280 25.37 30.04 -9.64
C LYS A 280 25.68 30.97 -8.47
N ALA A 281 25.32 30.62 -7.25
CA ALA A 281 25.52 31.47 -6.08
C ALA A 281 27.02 31.57 -5.72
N GLU A 282 27.54 32.80 -5.70
CA GLU A 282 28.97 33.07 -5.40
C GLU A 282 29.26 33.14 -3.90
N THR A 283 28.28 33.49 -3.07
CA THR A 283 28.46 33.66 -1.63
C THR A 283 27.91 32.48 -0.83
N ASP A 284 28.64 32.07 0.20
CA ASP A 284 28.21 30.97 1.10
C ASP A 284 26.86 31.24 1.76
N GLU A 285 26.58 32.50 2.13
CA GLU A 285 25.30 32.91 2.74
C GLU A 285 24.12 32.81 1.76
N ALA A 286 24.31 33.23 0.50
CA ALA A 286 23.29 33.06 -0.53
C ALA A 286 23.07 31.58 -0.84
N GLN A 287 24.15 30.79 -0.90
CA GLN A 287 24.06 29.35 -1.14
C GLN A 287 23.31 28.66 0.01
N ILE A 288 23.55 29.02 1.27
CA ILE A 288 22.79 28.49 2.42
C ILE A 288 21.30 28.83 2.29
N SER A 289 20.96 30.08 1.96
CA SER A 289 19.56 30.53 1.79
C SER A 289 18.82 29.73 0.70
N ILE A 290 19.46 29.51 -0.45
CA ILE A 290 18.88 28.73 -1.56
C ILE A 290 18.73 27.25 -1.17
N GLN A 291 19.70 26.67 -0.45
CA GLN A 291 19.56 25.30 0.03
C GLN A 291 18.39 25.16 1.03
N GLU A 292 18.15 26.17 1.88
CA GLU A 292 16.99 26.18 2.79
C GLU A 292 15.65 26.30 2.05
N SER A 293 15.58 27.11 1.00
CA SER A 293 14.39 27.21 0.14
C SER A 293 14.12 25.89 -0.60
N LEU A 294 15.16 25.21 -1.09
CA LEU A 294 15.08 23.90 -1.73
C LEU A 294 14.57 22.83 -0.74
N ILE A 295 15.11 22.79 0.48
CA ILE A 295 14.67 21.86 1.53
C ILE A 295 13.19 22.07 1.87
N LYS A 296 12.76 23.33 1.97
CA LYS A 296 11.36 23.68 2.25
C LYS A 296 10.44 23.22 1.11
N ARG A 297 10.79 23.56 -0.13
CA ARG A 297 9.98 23.23 -1.32
C ARG A 297 9.92 21.72 -1.57
N ALA A 298 11.06 21.03 -1.46
CA ALA A 298 11.10 19.58 -1.58
C ALA A 298 10.32 18.89 -0.45
N GLY A 299 10.34 19.45 0.78
CA GLY A 299 9.54 18.96 1.90
C GLY A 299 8.02 19.00 1.64
N GLU A 300 7.53 20.05 0.99
CA GLU A 300 6.15 20.13 0.50
C GLU A 300 5.91 19.09 -0.61
N GLY A 301 6.85 18.97 -1.54
CA GLY A 301 6.78 18.05 -2.68
C GLY A 301 6.73 16.57 -2.32
N VAL A 302 7.41 16.13 -1.26
CA VAL A 302 7.32 14.73 -0.79
C VAL A 302 5.88 14.36 -0.41
N ARG A 303 5.09 15.31 0.10
CA ARG A 303 3.67 15.07 0.42
C ARG A 303 2.80 15.07 -0.83
N GLU A 304 3.09 15.95 -1.78
CA GLU A 304 2.34 16.04 -3.03
C GLU A 304 2.59 14.85 -3.95
N ALA A 305 3.81 14.29 -3.94
CA ALA A 305 4.22 13.15 -4.76
C ALA A 305 3.89 11.77 -4.15
N GLN A 306 3.12 11.69 -3.04
CA GLN A 306 2.78 10.42 -2.38
C GLN A 306 2.08 9.40 -3.30
N SER A 307 1.46 9.85 -4.38
CA SER A 307 0.81 8.98 -5.37
C SER A 307 1.80 8.24 -6.27
N GLU A 308 3.02 8.76 -6.43
CA GLU A 308 4.05 8.24 -7.35
C GLU A 308 5.35 7.98 -6.58
N PRO A 309 5.62 6.72 -6.15
CA PRO A 309 6.70 6.42 -5.19
C PRO A 309 8.10 6.74 -5.74
N ARG A 310 8.31 6.61 -7.06
CA ARG A 310 9.59 6.93 -7.70
C ARG A 310 9.86 8.42 -7.72
N LEU A 311 8.85 9.23 -8.07
CA LEU A 311 8.95 10.68 -8.00
C LEU A 311 9.13 11.15 -6.56
N GLN A 312 8.43 10.52 -5.61
CA GLN A 312 8.62 10.78 -4.18
C GLN A 312 10.05 10.48 -3.74
N ALA A 313 10.65 9.37 -4.19
CA ALA A 313 12.04 9.02 -3.92
C ALA A 313 13.01 10.05 -4.51
N TRP A 314 12.78 10.51 -5.74
CA TRP A 314 13.56 11.57 -6.37
C TRP A 314 13.49 12.89 -5.56
N VAL A 315 12.28 13.35 -5.18
CA VAL A 315 12.11 14.56 -4.37
C VAL A 315 12.74 14.41 -2.97
N ALA A 316 12.65 13.22 -2.37
CA ALA A 316 13.32 12.95 -1.10
C ALA A 316 14.85 12.98 -1.25
N HIS A 317 15.39 12.42 -2.33
CA HIS A 317 16.82 12.49 -2.67
C HIS A 317 17.28 13.94 -2.88
N THR A 318 16.50 14.77 -3.58
CA THR A 318 16.83 16.19 -3.79
C THR A 318 16.93 16.94 -2.45
N LYS A 319 15.96 16.71 -1.55
CA LYS A 319 15.93 17.28 -0.20
C LYS A 319 17.13 16.84 0.65
N LEU A 320 17.45 15.55 0.66
CA LEU A 320 18.55 15.01 1.46
C LEU A 320 19.90 15.56 1.01
N ARG A 321 20.16 15.64 -0.30
CA ARG A 321 21.38 16.26 -0.83
C ARG A 321 21.49 17.74 -0.47
N ALA A 322 20.39 18.49 -0.58
CA ALA A 322 20.37 19.89 -0.16
C ALA A 322 20.64 20.07 1.34
N THR A 323 20.11 19.16 2.17
CA THR A 323 20.35 19.16 3.62
C THR A 323 21.82 18.91 3.95
N ILE A 324 22.46 17.97 3.26
CA ILE A 324 23.90 17.71 3.40
C ILE A 324 24.70 18.95 3.01
N ARG A 325 24.45 19.51 1.82
CA ARG A 325 25.19 20.69 1.33
C ARG A 325 25.06 21.87 2.28
N ARG A 326 23.85 22.18 2.74
CA ARG A 326 23.59 23.23 3.74
C ARG A 326 24.40 23.02 5.02
N ASN A 327 24.38 21.81 5.58
CA ASN A 327 25.11 21.51 6.82
C ASN A 327 26.63 21.63 6.66
N LEU A 328 27.16 21.28 5.49
CA LEU A 328 28.58 21.42 5.18
C LEU A 328 28.99 22.89 5.03
N LEU A 329 28.19 23.71 4.36
CA LEU A 329 28.41 25.16 4.28
C LEU A 329 28.36 25.82 5.66
N LEU A 330 27.38 25.43 6.50
CA LEU A 330 27.33 25.89 7.88
C LEU A 330 28.56 25.48 8.70
N ALA A 331 29.12 24.29 8.43
CA ALA A 331 30.33 23.80 9.10
C ALA A 331 31.61 24.49 8.63
N ALA A 332 31.65 24.98 7.38
CA ALA A 332 32.77 25.75 6.84
C ALA A 332 32.86 27.18 7.43
N GLY A 333 31.75 27.74 7.90
CA GLY A 333 31.71 29.06 8.51
C GLY A 333 32.60 29.21 9.75
N SER A 334 33.31 30.34 9.85
CA SER A 334 34.23 30.64 10.95
C SER A 334 33.52 30.88 12.29
N GLY A 335 34.20 30.59 13.40
CA GLY A 335 33.80 31.02 14.75
C GLY A 335 32.88 30.07 15.54
N ARG A 336 32.66 28.84 15.07
CA ARG A 336 31.82 27.84 15.77
C ARG A 336 32.59 27.03 16.80
N LYS A 337 31.93 26.70 17.91
CA LYS A 337 32.49 25.82 18.94
C LYS A 337 32.63 24.39 18.40
N PRO A 338 33.67 23.62 18.80
CA PRO A 338 33.85 22.23 18.35
C PRO A 338 32.62 21.33 18.60
N THR A 339 31.89 21.57 19.70
CA THR A 339 30.64 20.85 20.03
C THR A 339 29.52 21.10 19.03
N GLU A 340 29.41 22.32 18.47
CA GLU A 340 28.40 22.66 17.48
C GLU A 340 28.76 22.06 16.11
N LEU A 341 30.04 22.11 15.73
CA LEU A 341 30.56 21.46 14.53
C LEU A 341 30.32 19.94 14.57
N ALA A 342 30.55 19.30 15.71
CA ALA A 342 30.27 17.88 15.90
C ALA A 342 28.79 17.53 15.65
N ARG A 343 27.85 18.40 16.06
CA ARG A 343 26.40 18.23 15.81
C ARG A 343 26.05 18.37 14.33
N LEU A 344 26.69 19.31 13.61
CA LEU A 344 26.49 19.46 12.17
C LEU A 344 26.97 18.23 11.40
N TYR A 345 28.17 17.72 11.71
CA TYR A 345 28.66 16.48 11.11
C TYR A 345 27.83 15.26 11.51
N GLU A 346 27.30 15.21 12.74
CA GLU A 346 26.35 14.17 13.13
C GLU A 346 25.08 14.20 12.28
N ALA A 347 24.49 15.38 12.07
CA ALA A 347 23.35 15.54 11.18
C ALA A 347 23.69 15.11 9.74
N VAL A 348 24.87 15.48 9.22
CA VAL A 348 25.35 15.02 7.90
C VAL A 348 25.43 13.49 7.85
N THR A 349 26.02 12.84 8.85
CA THR A 349 26.13 11.38 8.89
C THR A 349 24.79 10.67 8.98
N GLN A 350 23.80 11.26 9.68
CA GLN A 350 22.43 10.74 9.71
C GLN A 350 21.77 10.88 8.34
N THR A 351 21.83 12.07 7.72
CA THR A 351 21.23 12.30 6.40
C THR A 351 21.87 11.47 5.29
N LEU A 352 23.17 11.17 5.38
CA LEU A 352 23.85 10.29 4.44
C LEU A 352 23.43 8.82 4.64
N ALA A 353 23.17 8.40 5.89
CA ALA A 353 22.63 7.07 6.15
C ALA A 353 21.20 6.92 5.60
N ASP A 354 20.37 7.95 5.75
CA ASP A 354 19.03 7.99 5.15
C ASP A 354 19.10 7.97 3.61
N LEU A 355 20.05 8.71 3.02
CA LEU A 355 20.30 8.71 1.58
C LEU A 355 20.76 7.33 1.09
N GLN A 356 21.63 6.66 1.85
CA GLN A 356 22.06 5.29 1.57
C GLN A 356 20.89 4.31 1.63
N GLN A 357 19.95 4.49 2.57
CA GLN A 357 18.73 3.68 2.64
C GLN A 357 17.82 3.86 1.41
N LEU A 358 17.72 5.09 0.92
CA LEU A 358 16.92 5.42 -0.26
C LEU A 358 17.56 4.88 -1.56
N CYS A 359 18.89 4.78 -1.62
CA CYS A 359 19.65 4.30 -2.78
C CYS A 359 20.06 2.81 -2.71
N GLN A 360 19.45 1.99 -1.85
CA GLN A 360 19.83 0.57 -1.66
C GLN A 360 19.69 -0.29 -2.93
N ALA A 361 18.83 0.09 -3.87
CA ALA A 361 18.66 -0.59 -5.15
C ALA A 361 19.53 -0.01 -6.29
N GLY A 362 20.33 1.03 -6.02
CA GLY A 362 21.11 1.75 -7.02
C GLY A 362 22.48 1.14 -7.31
N ASP A 363 23.19 1.75 -8.28
CA ASP A 363 24.49 1.30 -8.78
C ASP A 363 25.52 1.12 -7.67
N ARG A 364 26.31 0.04 -7.76
CA ARG A 364 27.38 -0.28 -6.80
C ARG A 364 28.38 0.86 -6.61
N ALA A 365 28.60 1.67 -7.65
CA ALA A 365 29.43 2.87 -7.60
C ALA A 365 28.85 3.93 -6.64
N THR A 366 27.56 4.25 -6.76
CA THR A 366 26.88 5.23 -5.89
C THR A 366 26.84 4.78 -4.43
N GLN A 367 26.73 3.47 -4.18
CA GLN A 367 26.79 2.92 -2.83
C GLN A 367 28.19 3.03 -2.22
N ALA A 368 29.23 2.80 -3.03
CA ALA A 368 30.62 2.96 -2.60
C ALA A 368 30.93 4.44 -2.28
N GLU A 369 30.45 5.38 -3.09
CA GLU A 369 30.57 6.83 -2.86
C GLU A 369 29.93 7.23 -1.52
N LEU A 370 28.66 6.85 -1.30
CA LEU A 370 27.95 7.17 -0.06
C LEU A 370 28.62 6.54 1.18
N ALA A 371 29.15 5.32 1.06
CA ALA A 371 29.86 4.66 2.15
C ALA A 371 31.20 5.38 2.48
N ALA A 372 31.92 5.84 1.46
CA ALA A 372 33.15 6.59 1.61
C ALA A 372 32.90 7.96 2.25
N GLN A 373 31.88 8.69 1.80
CA GLN A 373 31.44 9.95 2.41
C GLN A 373 31.01 9.78 3.86
N LEU A 374 30.29 8.71 4.18
CA LEU A 374 29.93 8.37 5.57
C LEU A 374 31.16 8.16 6.45
N ALA A 375 32.19 7.48 5.96
CA ALA A 375 33.44 7.30 6.70
C ALA A 375 34.14 8.65 6.93
N LEU A 376 34.25 9.49 5.89
CA LEU A 376 34.86 10.80 5.96
C LEU A 376 34.19 11.70 7.01
N TYR A 377 32.87 11.87 6.95
CA TYR A 377 32.17 12.76 7.89
C TYR A 377 32.05 12.18 9.30
N ARG A 378 32.11 10.84 9.46
CA ARG A 378 32.32 10.22 10.79
C ARG A 378 33.70 10.56 11.36
N ALA A 379 34.74 10.63 10.54
CA ALA A 379 36.05 11.08 10.96
C ALA A 379 36.02 12.55 11.42
N HIS A 380 35.42 13.45 10.63
CA HIS A 380 35.26 14.86 11.01
C HIS A 380 34.51 15.01 12.33
N LYS A 381 33.40 14.28 12.53
CA LYS A 381 32.67 14.25 13.81
C LYS A 381 33.58 13.85 14.97
N CYS A 382 34.33 12.75 14.83
CA CYS A 382 35.22 12.25 15.88
C CYS A 382 36.32 13.26 16.24
N HIS A 383 36.89 13.95 15.24
CA HIS A 383 37.90 14.98 15.44
C HIS A 383 37.34 16.23 16.17
N GLN A 384 36.14 16.69 15.81
CA GLN A 384 35.54 17.83 16.50
C GLN A 384 35.15 17.49 17.95
N LEU A 385 34.69 16.26 18.20
CA LEU A 385 34.45 15.76 19.54
C LEU A 385 35.76 15.64 20.34
N SER A 386 36.85 15.14 19.75
CA SER A 386 38.12 15.03 20.46
C SER A 386 38.65 16.39 20.89
N ARG A 387 38.53 17.43 20.05
CA ARG A 387 38.89 18.82 20.43
C ARG A 387 38.05 19.34 21.61
N ALA A 388 36.76 19.01 21.66
CA ALA A 388 35.91 19.35 22.80
C ALA A 388 36.34 18.62 24.09
N HIS A 389 36.67 17.33 24.00
CA HIS A 389 37.15 16.54 25.14
C HIS A 389 38.54 16.96 25.62
N PHE A 390 39.42 17.36 24.70
CA PHE A 390 40.73 17.92 25.01
C PHE A 390 40.59 19.22 25.81
N ALA A 391 39.72 20.13 25.38
CA ALA A 391 39.41 21.36 26.12
C ALA A 391 38.81 21.09 27.52
N ALA A 392 38.08 19.98 27.67
CA ALA A 392 37.54 19.52 28.96
C ALA A 392 38.54 18.73 29.82
N LYS A 393 39.82 18.63 29.43
CA LYS A 393 40.89 17.85 30.09
C LYS A 393 40.58 16.35 30.25
N ARG A 394 39.67 15.81 29.44
CA ARG A 394 39.34 14.37 29.38
C ARG A 394 40.23 13.67 28.36
N LEU A 395 41.49 13.48 28.74
CA LEU A 395 42.56 13.00 27.87
C LEU A 395 42.39 11.55 27.36
N PRO A 396 41.97 10.55 28.17
CA PRO A 396 41.82 9.19 27.66
C PRO A 396 40.69 9.08 26.63
N GLU A 397 39.57 9.77 26.84
CA GLU A 397 38.47 9.84 25.88
C GLU A 397 38.88 10.57 24.61
N CYS A 398 39.67 11.65 24.73
CA CYS A 398 40.23 12.36 23.59
C CYS A 398 41.09 11.43 22.71
N LEU A 399 42.02 10.69 23.32
CA LEU A 399 42.88 9.73 22.59
C LEU A 399 42.06 8.63 21.90
N ALA A 400 41.04 8.09 22.56
CA ALA A 400 40.16 7.07 21.98
C ALA A 400 39.40 7.61 20.75
N LEU A 401 38.90 8.85 20.82
CA LEU A 401 38.22 9.51 19.70
C LEU A 401 39.18 9.81 18.54
N LEU A 402 40.41 10.25 18.81
CA LEU A 402 41.44 10.48 17.80
C LEU A 402 41.83 9.18 17.08
N GLN A 403 42.01 8.08 17.82
CA GLN A 403 42.24 6.76 17.21
C GLN A 403 41.09 6.32 16.31
N ARG A 404 39.84 6.58 16.73
CA ARG A 404 38.66 6.28 15.91
C ARG A 404 38.58 7.17 14.66
N CYS A 405 38.93 8.45 14.78
CA CYS A 405 39.07 9.36 13.65
C CYS A 405 40.05 8.80 12.61
N LEU A 406 41.25 8.42 13.02
CA LEU A 406 42.27 7.84 12.11
C LEU A 406 41.81 6.55 11.45
N ARG A 407 41.06 5.69 12.15
CA ARG A 407 40.45 4.50 11.54
C ARG A 407 39.46 4.86 10.43
N TYR A 408 38.62 5.88 10.64
CA TYR A 408 37.68 6.34 9.62
C TYR A 408 38.38 7.05 8.46
N CYS A 409 39.43 7.85 8.71
CA CYS A 409 40.25 8.42 7.63
C CYS A 409 40.90 7.32 6.77
N LYS A 410 41.38 6.24 7.39
CA LYS A 410 41.91 5.07 6.64
C LYS A 410 40.83 4.43 5.77
N GLN A 411 39.64 4.19 6.32
CA GLN A 411 38.51 3.63 5.54
C GLN A 411 38.11 4.53 4.36
N ALA A 412 38.10 5.85 4.54
CA ALA A 412 37.85 6.79 3.45
C ALA A 412 38.98 6.76 2.39
N ARG A 413 40.24 6.66 2.83
CA ARG A 413 41.41 6.55 1.94
C ARG A 413 41.42 5.24 1.14
N ASP A 414 41.02 4.13 1.75
CA ASP A 414 40.91 2.84 1.06
C ASP A 414 39.83 2.89 -0.05
N ALA A 415 38.84 3.76 0.12
CA ALA A 415 37.77 4.02 -0.84
C ALA A 415 38.03 5.25 -1.76
N ARG A 416 39.30 5.64 -1.96
CA ARG A 416 39.68 6.87 -2.71
C ARG A 416 39.01 7.01 -4.07
N GLY A 417 38.84 5.91 -4.80
CA GLY A 417 38.20 5.91 -6.12
C GLY A 417 36.73 6.34 -6.14
N ALA A 418 36.08 6.44 -4.97
CA ALA A 418 34.69 6.83 -4.83
C ALA A 418 34.48 8.24 -4.24
N LEU A 419 35.55 8.96 -3.88
CA LEU A 419 35.50 10.32 -3.32
C LEU A 419 35.95 11.37 -4.34
N THR A 420 35.40 12.58 -4.25
CA THR A 420 35.86 13.73 -5.04
C THR A 420 37.28 14.17 -4.61
N ALA A 421 38.00 14.88 -5.49
CA ALA A 421 39.36 15.33 -5.19
C ALA A 421 39.44 16.19 -3.90
N GLU A 422 38.46 17.08 -3.70
CA GLU A 422 38.34 17.91 -2.50
C GLU A 422 38.13 17.07 -1.23
N GLU A 423 37.27 16.05 -1.30
CA GLU A 423 37.01 15.14 -0.17
C GLU A 423 38.24 14.26 0.16
N GLN A 424 39.01 13.87 -0.85
CA GLN A 424 40.26 13.12 -0.66
C GLN A 424 41.29 13.99 0.06
N GLU A 425 41.48 15.23 -0.37
CA GLU A 425 42.38 16.19 0.27
C GLU A 425 41.94 16.47 1.72
N ALA A 426 40.64 16.71 1.94
CA ALA A 426 40.07 16.88 3.27
C ALA A 426 40.32 15.66 4.18
N ALA A 427 40.24 14.43 3.66
CA ALA A 427 40.52 13.22 4.42
C ALA A 427 41.99 13.13 4.84
N GLU A 428 42.93 13.47 3.94
CA GLU A 428 44.37 13.46 4.20
C GLU A 428 44.76 14.56 5.19
N GLU A 429 44.23 15.77 5.03
CA GLU A 429 44.43 16.86 5.98
C GLU A 429 43.91 16.51 7.37
N LEU A 430 42.72 15.93 7.46
CA LEU A 430 42.11 15.55 8.73
C LEU A 430 42.95 14.46 9.42
N ALA A 431 43.50 13.51 8.67
CA ALA A 431 44.40 12.51 9.21
C ALA A 431 45.67 13.15 9.81
N ARG A 432 46.33 14.08 9.08
CA ARG A 432 47.50 14.82 9.58
C ARG A 432 47.17 15.62 10.85
N LYS A 433 46.05 16.33 10.86
CA LYS A 433 45.56 17.10 12.01
C LYS A 433 45.31 16.19 13.22
N ALA A 434 44.65 15.04 13.01
CA ALA A 434 44.37 14.08 14.08
C ALA A 434 45.62 13.39 14.63
N GLU A 435 46.64 13.12 13.79
CA GLU A 435 47.94 12.62 14.24
C GLU A 435 48.67 13.66 15.09
N GLY A 436 48.69 14.92 14.65
CA GLY A 436 49.24 16.04 15.44
C GLY A 436 48.58 16.17 16.81
N ASP A 437 47.26 16.21 16.84
CA ASP A 437 46.46 16.29 18.08
C ASP A 437 46.71 15.07 19.00
N GLN A 438 47.03 13.90 18.45
CA GLN A 438 47.35 12.72 19.24
C GLN A 438 48.65 12.91 20.03
N TYR A 439 49.68 13.50 19.40
CA TYR A 439 50.93 13.82 20.08
C TYR A 439 50.72 14.91 21.14
N SER A 440 49.95 15.97 20.82
CA SER A 440 49.60 17.01 21.79
C SER A 440 48.83 16.45 22.99
N CYS A 441 47.91 15.51 22.76
CA CYS A 441 47.15 14.87 23.83
C CYS A 441 48.02 13.96 24.71
N ARG A 442 48.97 13.22 24.12
CA ARG A 442 49.96 12.44 24.88
C ARG A 442 50.90 13.32 25.71
N ALA A 443 51.39 14.42 25.14
CA ALA A 443 52.23 15.38 25.85
C ALA A 443 51.47 16.02 27.03
N ALA A 444 50.22 16.44 26.83
CA ALA A 444 49.38 16.97 27.90
C ALA A 444 49.11 15.94 29.02
N ALA A 445 49.00 14.64 28.68
CA ALA A 445 48.83 13.58 29.66
C ALA A 445 50.09 13.40 30.53
N LEU A 446 51.28 13.46 29.93
CA LEU A 446 52.55 13.38 30.65
C LEU A 446 52.76 14.58 31.58
N LEU A 447 52.49 15.81 31.11
CA LEU A 447 52.56 17.01 31.95
C LEU A 447 51.58 16.95 33.12
N SER A 448 50.37 16.41 32.92
CA SER A 448 49.41 16.25 34.01
C SER A 448 49.82 15.23 35.08
N THR A 449 50.73 14.30 34.76
CA THR A 449 51.30 13.36 35.74
C THR A 449 52.47 13.96 36.52
N GLU A 450 53.19 14.93 35.94
CA GLU A 450 54.28 15.63 36.63
C GLU A 450 53.75 16.61 37.69
N ASP A 451 52.64 17.30 37.42
CA ASP A 451 51.98 18.18 38.40
C ASP A 451 51.41 17.42 39.63
N ALA A 452 51.17 16.11 39.51
CA ALA A 452 50.71 15.26 40.62
C ALA A 452 51.85 14.75 41.52
N ASN A 453 53.11 14.91 41.09
CA ASN A 453 54.30 14.38 41.78
C ASN A 453 55.16 15.46 42.44
N VAL A 454 54.61 16.66 42.72
CA VAL A 454 55.25 17.64 43.62
C VAL A 454 54.94 17.26 45.08
N GLY A 455 55.47 16.11 45.48
CA GLY A 455 55.71 15.74 46.86
C GLY A 455 57.13 15.20 46.91
N GLU A 456 58.03 15.98 47.50
CA GLU A 456 59.43 15.64 47.71
C GLU A 456 59.60 14.17 48.10
N THR A 457 60.19 13.38 47.22
CA THR A 457 60.94 12.20 47.66
C THR A 457 62.22 12.14 46.86
N ASP A 458 63.33 12.38 47.58
CA ASP A 458 64.68 12.08 47.15
C ASP A 458 64.74 10.66 46.58
N GLY A 459 64.95 10.57 45.27
CA GLY A 459 65.14 9.31 44.57
C GLY A 459 66.11 9.54 43.43
N GLN A 460 67.35 9.09 43.61
CA GLN A 460 68.42 9.05 42.62
C GLN A 460 67.88 8.72 41.22
N PHE A 461 68.11 9.63 40.27
CA PHE A 461 67.86 9.39 38.86
C PHE A 461 68.96 8.50 38.29
N ASP A 462 68.61 7.25 37.97
CA ASP A 462 69.50 6.34 37.26
C ASP A 462 69.35 6.54 35.73
N PHE A 463 70.39 7.08 35.11
CA PHE A 463 70.41 7.52 33.70
C PHE A 463 70.40 6.35 32.69
N ALA A 464 70.40 5.10 33.16
CA ALA A 464 70.46 3.90 32.32
C ALA A 464 69.10 3.44 31.76
N GLU A 465 67.97 3.90 32.31
CA GLU A 465 66.63 3.41 31.92
C GLU A 465 66.03 4.15 30.70
N LEU A 466 66.65 5.27 30.30
CA LEU A 466 66.19 6.11 29.18
C LEU A 466 66.61 5.58 27.79
N GLN A 467 67.49 4.58 27.71
CA GLN A 467 67.89 3.95 26.44
C GLN A 467 67.14 2.65 26.11
N ALA A 468 66.32 2.12 27.02
CA ALA A 468 65.61 0.85 26.83
C ALA A 468 64.10 1.00 26.53
N GLY A 469 63.64 2.21 26.20
CA GLY A 469 62.25 2.53 25.89
C GLY A 469 61.77 2.12 24.50
N ALA A 470 62.01 0.88 24.09
CA ALA A 470 61.49 0.32 22.84
C ALA A 470 61.05 -1.15 22.99
N SER A 471 60.28 -1.46 24.03
CA SER A 471 59.44 -2.66 24.01
C SER A 471 58.40 -2.58 25.10
N SER A 472 57.14 -2.59 24.68
CA SER A 472 55.96 -2.81 25.50
C SER A 472 56.16 -3.89 26.56
N LYS A 473 56.08 -3.54 27.84
CA LYS A 473 55.66 -4.48 28.88
C LYS A 473 54.59 -3.85 29.75
N SER A 474 53.41 -4.44 29.62
CA SER A 474 52.25 -4.33 30.48
C SER A 474 52.67 -4.35 31.96
N THR A 475 52.38 -3.26 32.67
CA THR A 475 52.37 -3.23 34.13
C THR A 475 51.05 -3.79 34.63
N SER A 476 51.00 -5.10 34.89
CA SER A 476 49.97 -5.68 35.74
C SER A 476 50.49 -5.78 37.17
N SER A 477 50.08 -4.89 38.05
CA SER A 477 50.11 -5.17 39.49
C SER A 477 48.94 -4.53 40.21
N SER A 478 47.92 -5.34 40.50
CA SER A 478 47.05 -5.13 41.65
C SER A 478 46.25 -6.40 41.95
N LYS A 479 46.60 -7.00 43.10
CA LYS A 479 45.83 -7.94 43.95
C LYS A 479 45.23 -9.17 43.29
N ARG A 480 45.84 -10.33 43.58
CA ARG A 480 45.22 -11.66 43.51
C ARG A 480 43.89 -11.66 44.28
N GLN A 481 42.78 -11.65 43.55
CA GLN A 481 41.53 -12.24 44.01
C GLN A 481 41.50 -13.68 43.51
N THR A 482 41.33 -14.64 44.41
CA THR A 482 41.21 -16.07 44.10
C THR A 482 39.81 -16.42 43.59
N ALA A 483 39.44 -15.80 42.46
CA ALA A 483 38.37 -16.25 41.59
C ALA A 483 38.71 -15.70 40.20
N VAL A 484 38.88 -16.58 39.22
CA VAL A 484 39.04 -16.17 37.82
C VAL A 484 37.82 -15.29 37.48
N PRO A 485 37.98 -14.00 37.13
CA PRO A 485 36.83 -13.20 36.74
C PRO A 485 36.27 -13.81 35.45
N GLN A 486 35.02 -14.25 35.49
CA GLN A 486 34.30 -14.78 34.34
C GLN A 486 34.02 -13.60 33.39
N LEU A 487 35.02 -13.26 32.56
CA LEU A 487 35.03 -12.10 31.66
C LEU A 487 33.89 -12.14 30.63
N ILE A 488 33.44 -13.35 30.26
CA ILE A 488 32.36 -13.61 29.30
C ILE A 488 31.64 -14.89 29.73
N THR A 489 30.31 -14.87 29.75
CA THR A 489 29.48 -16.07 29.86
C THR A 489 29.51 -16.83 28.53
N LEU A 490 30.13 -18.02 28.53
CA LEU A 490 30.16 -18.94 27.40
C LEU A 490 29.34 -20.19 27.76
N PRO A 491 28.37 -20.59 26.93
CA PRO A 491 27.93 -19.95 25.69
C PRO A 491 27.12 -18.65 25.94
N PRO A 492 27.07 -17.71 24.98
CA PRO A 492 26.27 -16.49 25.11
C PRO A 492 24.79 -16.82 25.27
N GLU A 493 24.05 -15.93 25.94
CA GLU A 493 22.59 -16.07 26.05
C GLU A 493 21.92 -16.00 24.67
N PHE A 494 20.95 -16.88 24.44
CA PHE A 494 20.25 -16.97 23.15
C PHE A 494 19.43 -15.70 22.89
N VAL A 495 19.84 -14.92 21.90
CA VAL A 495 19.08 -13.76 21.40
C VAL A 495 18.34 -14.15 20.12
N PRO A 496 17.02 -13.92 20.02
CA PRO A 496 16.28 -14.21 18.81
C PRO A 496 16.81 -13.38 17.65
N THR A 497 17.38 -14.05 16.66
CA THR A 497 17.91 -13.44 15.44
C THR A 497 16.84 -13.55 14.35
N PRO A 498 16.46 -12.46 13.66
CA PRO A 498 15.55 -12.56 12.54
C PRO A 498 16.19 -13.46 11.46
N ALA A 499 15.40 -14.37 10.90
CA ALA A 499 15.87 -15.26 9.84
C ALA A 499 16.42 -14.42 8.68
N LYS A 500 17.63 -14.73 8.22
CA LYS A 500 18.19 -14.12 7.01
C LYS A 500 17.17 -14.29 5.88
N PRO A 501 16.80 -13.22 5.16
CA PRO A 501 15.90 -13.35 4.03
C PRO A 501 16.52 -14.29 2.99
N ILE A 502 15.66 -15.02 2.27
CA ILE A 502 16.10 -15.93 1.22
C ILE A 502 16.78 -15.09 0.13
N PHE A 503 18.09 -15.26 -0.03
CA PHE A 503 18.90 -14.59 -1.03
C PHE A 503 19.26 -15.62 -2.11
N PHE A 504 18.81 -15.38 -3.34
CA PHE A 504 19.16 -16.22 -4.48
C PHE A 504 20.40 -15.65 -5.15
N ASP A 505 21.41 -16.49 -5.38
CA ASP A 505 22.55 -16.14 -6.21
C ASP A 505 22.16 -16.22 -7.70
N LEU A 506 21.47 -15.17 -8.18
CA LEU A 506 21.03 -15.07 -9.56
C LEU A 506 22.22 -14.98 -10.54
N ALA A 507 23.41 -14.61 -10.08
CA ALA A 507 24.60 -14.51 -10.92
C ALA A 507 25.05 -15.89 -11.42
N LEU A 508 24.83 -16.94 -10.63
CA LEU A 508 25.11 -18.33 -11.04
C LEU A 508 24.29 -18.75 -12.28
N ASN A 509 23.05 -18.25 -12.40
CA ASN A 509 22.19 -18.53 -13.56
C ASN A 509 22.70 -17.89 -14.86
N HIS A 510 23.53 -16.86 -14.74
CA HIS A 510 24.15 -16.17 -15.88
C HIS A 510 25.50 -16.79 -16.29
N VAL A 511 26.03 -17.75 -15.53
CA VAL A 511 27.21 -18.53 -15.91
C VAL A 511 26.80 -19.63 -16.88
N GLN A 512 26.79 -19.31 -18.16
CA GLN A 512 26.60 -20.29 -19.24
C GLN A 512 27.94 -20.66 -19.86
N CYS A 513 28.07 -21.91 -20.33
CA CYS A 513 29.21 -22.30 -21.12
C CYS A 513 29.20 -21.45 -22.41
N PRO A 514 30.32 -20.82 -22.81
CA PRO A 514 30.38 -20.11 -24.08
C PRO A 514 30.02 -21.07 -25.22
N ASP A 515 29.37 -20.56 -26.27
CA ASP A 515 28.97 -21.40 -27.38
C ASP A 515 30.21 -21.99 -28.08
N LEU A 516 30.36 -23.31 -28.00
CA LEU A 516 31.51 -24.05 -28.52
C LEU A 516 31.25 -24.59 -29.94
N THR A 517 30.17 -24.18 -30.60
CA THR A 517 29.83 -24.59 -31.98
C THR A 517 30.96 -24.32 -32.97
N ASP A 518 31.75 -23.27 -32.76
CA ASP A 518 32.89 -22.92 -33.61
C ASP A 518 34.11 -23.85 -33.39
N LYS A 519 34.11 -24.64 -32.32
CA LYS A 519 35.16 -25.62 -31.99
C LYS A 519 34.79 -27.07 -32.31
N LEU A 520 33.56 -27.31 -32.77
CA LEU A 520 33.15 -28.62 -33.26
C LEU A 520 33.61 -28.80 -34.71
N PRO A 521 34.35 -29.88 -35.05
CA PRO A 521 34.66 -30.18 -36.43
C PRO A 521 33.35 -30.44 -37.20
N ARG A 522 33.16 -29.71 -38.31
CA ARG A 522 32.00 -29.89 -39.20
C ARG A 522 32.09 -31.25 -39.88
N GLU A 523 31.36 -32.23 -39.38
CA GLU A 523 31.15 -33.47 -40.12
C GLU A 523 30.15 -33.27 -41.26
N ALA A 524 30.51 -33.86 -42.40
CA ALA A 524 29.85 -33.73 -43.68
C ALA A 524 28.58 -34.60 -43.77
N LYS A 525 27.66 -34.12 -44.60
CA LYS A 525 26.37 -34.69 -45.01
C LYS A 525 26.36 -36.21 -45.25
N GLY A 526 25.33 -36.89 -44.75
CA GLY A 526 24.82 -38.16 -45.27
C GLY A 526 23.34 -38.33 -44.88
N GLY A 527 22.46 -38.60 -45.84
CA GLY A 527 21.01 -38.49 -45.67
C GLY A 527 20.21 -39.81 -45.69
N LYS A 528 18.88 -39.61 -45.55
CA LYS A 528 17.71 -40.46 -45.89
C LYS A 528 17.34 -41.66 -44.99
N ALA A 529 16.27 -41.42 -44.22
CA ALA A 529 14.96 -42.12 -44.20
C ALA A 529 14.86 -43.66 -44.37
N ALA A 530 14.29 -44.32 -43.33
CA ALA A 530 13.22 -45.35 -43.34
C ALA A 530 12.94 -45.70 -41.84
N ALA A 531 11.76 -45.54 -41.23
CA ALA A 531 10.42 -46.11 -41.46
C ALA A 531 10.29 -47.63 -41.20
N ALA A 532 9.40 -47.95 -40.24
CA ALA A 532 8.76 -49.25 -39.90
C ALA A 532 9.60 -50.27 -39.08
N SER A 533 9.08 -51.00 -38.07
CA SER A 533 7.69 -51.21 -37.58
C SER A 533 7.65 -51.99 -36.24
N THR A 534 6.58 -51.74 -35.45
CA THR A 534 5.76 -52.68 -34.62
C THR A 534 6.41 -53.45 -33.45
N ALA A 535 5.81 -53.69 -32.27
CA ALA A 535 4.47 -53.58 -31.67
C ALA A 535 4.69 -53.48 -30.12
N ALA A 536 3.81 -53.01 -29.24
CA ALA A 536 2.47 -53.55 -28.98
C ALA A 536 1.70 -52.70 -27.92
N ALA A 537 0.37 -52.80 -28.03
CA ALA A 537 -0.65 -52.67 -26.98
C ALA A 537 -1.01 -51.28 -26.41
N THR A 538 -1.84 -50.57 -27.16
CA THR A 538 -2.90 -49.69 -26.67
C THR A 538 -4.01 -50.53 -26.02
N ALA A 539 -4.38 -50.21 -24.77
CA ALA A 539 -5.64 -50.60 -24.17
C ALA A 539 -6.16 -49.45 -23.29
N THR A 540 -7.16 -48.76 -23.81
CA THR A 540 -8.09 -47.88 -23.10
C THR A 540 -9.21 -48.74 -22.49
N PRO A 541 -9.80 -48.37 -21.34
CA PRO A 541 -11.23 -48.58 -21.11
C PRO A 541 -11.90 -47.20 -21.12
N ALA A 542 -12.66 -46.85 -22.15
CA ALA A 542 -14.06 -47.22 -22.33
C ALA A 542 -14.96 -46.70 -21.18
N ALA A 543 -15.34 -45.44 -21.30
CA ALA A 543 -16.61 -44.93 -20.80
C ALA A 543 -17.67 -45.16 -21.88
N GLN A 544 -18.75 -45.87 -21.54
CA GLN A 544 -20.09 -45.87 -22.17
C GLN A 544 -21.00 -46.66 -21.20
N SER A 545 -21.95 -46.04 -20.50
CA SER A 545 -23.26 -45.51 -20.94
C SER A 545 -24.34 -46.59 -21.11
N GLY A 546 -25.46 -46.38 -20.41
CA GLY A 546 -26.75 -47.06 -20.56
C GLY A 546 -27.37 -47.23 -19.18
N GLY A 547 -28.41 -46.52 -18.75
CA GLY A 547 -29.45 -45.80 -19.47
C GLY A 547 -30.80 -46.29 -18.94
N GLY A 548 -31.67 -45.36 -18.51
CA GLY A 548 -33.10 -45.63 -18.36
C GLY A 548 -33.69 -45.26 -17.00
N GLY A 549 -34.58 -44.26 -17.00
CA GLY A 549 -35.54 -44.04 -15.92
C GLY A 549 -35.81 -42.57 -15.59
N GLY A 550 -36.29 -41.78 -16.54
CA GLY A 550 -36.90 -40.49 -16.23
C GLY A 550 -38.40 -40.65 -16.05
N ILE A 551 -39.01 -40.05 -15.02
CA ILE A 551 -40.38 -39.48 -15.08
C ILE A 551 -40.52 -38.38 -14.02
N SER A 552 -40.96 -37.20 -14.46
CA SER A 552 -41.82 -36.20 -13.80
C SER A 552 -41.68 -35.87 -12.29
N GLY A 553 -41.66 -34.57 -11.96
CA GLY A 553 -42.08 -34.16 -10.61
C GLY A 553 -41.87 -32.69 -10.24
N PHE A 554 -42.46 -31.78 -11.02
CA PHE A 554 -42.97 -30.45 -10.63
C PHE A 554 -42.58 -29.79 -9.29
N VAL A 555 -42.16 -28.52 -9.43
CA VAL A 555 -42.63 -27.35 -8.67
C VAL A 555 -44.01 -27.57 -8.01
N LYS A 556 -44.07 -27.59 -6.67
CA LYS A 556 -45.19 -27.07 -5.85
C LYS A 556 -44.85 -27.21 -4.37
N GLY A 557 -45.04 -26.14 -3.59
CA GLY A 557 -44.91 -26.25 -2.14
C GLY A 557 -44.78 -24.97 -1.32
N TRP A 558 -45.03 -23.79 -1.89
CA TRP A 558 -45.50 -22.65 -1.10
C TRP A 558 -47.04 -22.74 -1.11
N LEU A 559 -47.64 -22.85 0.09
CA LEU A 559 -49.04 -23.19 0.39
C LEU A 559 -49.46 -24.67 0.25
N SER A 560 -49.17 -25.45 1.30
CA SER A 560 -50.23 -26.25 1.93
C SER A 560 -50.08 -26.17 3.44
N TRP A 561 -51.03 -25.51 4.09
CA TRP A 561 -51.37 -25.82 5.47
C TRP A 561 -51.92 -27.24 5.46
N ASP A 562 -51.18 -28.18 6.07
CA ASP A 562 -51.82 -29.36 6.63
C ASP A 562 -51.38 -29.55 8.07
N LYS A 563 -52.39 -29.78 8.88
CA LYS A 563 -52.46 -29.72 10.32
C LYS A 563 -52.05 -31.11 10.82
N LYS A 564 -50.75 -31.34 11.01
CA LYS A 564 -50.28 -32.40 11.91
C LYS A 564 -49.47 -31.76 13.01
N GLU A 565 -50.08 -31.74 14.19
CA GLU A 565 -49.51 -31.34 15.47
C GLU A 565 -48.32 -32.24 15.83
N ALA A 566 -47.18 -32.02 15.17
CA ALA A 566 -45.90 -32.43 15.69
C ALA A 566 -45.58 -31.47 16.82
N ARG A 567 -45.76 -31.93 18.07
CA ARG A 567 -45.42 -31.24 19.33
C ARG A 567 -44.29 -30.25 19.11
N GLN A 568 -44.64 -28.97 19.01
CA GLN A 568 -43.68 -27.91 18.76
C GLN A 568 -42.82 -27.79 20.00
N MET A 569 -41.58 -28.32 19.93
CA MET A 569 -40.69 -28.33 21.08
C MET A 569 -40.48 -26.90 21.58
N SER A 570 -40.60 -26.72 22.89
CA SER A 570 -40.35 -25.42 23.51
C SER A 570 -38.93 -24.97 23.19
N ILE A 571 -38.73 -23.66 23.02
CA ILE A 571 -37.41 -23.08 22.76
C ILE A 571 -36.37 -23.52 23.80
N ASP A 572 -36.79 -23.70 25.05
CA ASP A 572 -35.93 -24.18 26.14
C ASP A 572 -35.55 -25.66 25.98
N GLN A 573 -36.46 -26.49 25.48
CA GLN A 573 -36.18 -27.89 25.20
C GLN A 573 -35.22 -28.01 24.00
N GLN A 574 -35.36 -27.13 23.01
CA GLN A 574 -34.45 -27.05 21.86
C GLN A 574 -33.05 -26.60 22.28
N PHE A 575 -32.93 -25.61 23.18
CA PHE A 575 -31.64 -25.23 23.75
C PHE A 575 -30.97 -26.35 24.56
N GLN A 576 -31.76 -27.15 25.29
CA GLN A 576 -31.23 -28.31 26.00
C GLN A 576 -30.76 -29.40 25.05
N GLN A 577 -31.47 -29.62 23.94
CA GLN A 577 -31.07 -30.57 22.90
C GLN A 577 -29.78 -30.15 22.19
N THR A 578 -29.67 -28.88 21.79
CA THR A 578 -28.43 -28.38 21.16
C THR A 578 -27.25 -28.45 22.11
N SER A 579 -27.46 -28.18 23.40
CA SER A 579 -26.40 -28.33 24.42
C SER A 579 -25.97 -29.79 24.63
N ARG A 580 -26.85 -30.77 24.40
CA ARG A 580 -26.49 -32.20 24.46
C ARG A 580 -25.69 -32.61 23.23
N LEU A 581 -26.07 -32.13 22.05
CA LEU A 581 -25.35 -32.39 20.79
C LEU A 581 -23.89 -31.92 20.85
N ILE A 582 -23.60 -30.80 21.52
CA ILE A 582 -22.21 -30.34 21.72
C ILE A 582 -21.36 -31.40 22.43
N ARG A 583 -21.87 -31.99 23.51
CA ARG A 583 -21.15 -33.04 24.25
C ARG A 583 -20.97 -34.31 23.43
N GLU A 584 -21.96 -34.67 22.62
CA GLU A 584 -21.89 -35.81 21.70
C GLU A 584 -20.83 -35.58 20.61
N ILE A 585 -20.73 -34.35 20.09
CA ILE A 585 -19.70 -33.96 19.12
C ILE A 585 -18.31 -33.96 19.78
N GLU A 586 -18.16 -33.40 20.97
CA GLU A 586 -16.89 -33.42 21.71
C GLU A 586 -16.42 -34.86 21.98
N ALA A 587 -17.33 -35.75 22.37
CA ALA A 587 -17.03 -37.17 22.54
C ALA A 587 -16.65 -37.85 21.21
N ALA A 588 -17.31 -37.49 20.10
CA ALA A 588 -16.96 -38.01 18.78
C ALA A 588 -15.59 -37.50 18.31
N LEU A 589 -15.24 -36.24 18.57
CA LEU A 589 -13.92 -35.68 18.27
C LEU A 589 -12.81 -36.36 19.09
N GLN A 590 -13.06 -36.66 20.36
CA GLN A 590 -12.13 -37.46 21.18
C GLN A 590 -11.96 -38.88 20.63
N ARG A 591 -13.03 -39.51 20.12
CA ARG A 591 -12.92 -40.81 19.43
C ARG A 591 -12.08 -40.72 18.16
N VAL A 592 -12.21 -39.64 17.39
CA VAL A 592 -11.37 -39.40 16.20
C VAL A 592 -9.90 -39.31 16.60
N GLU A 593 -9.58 -38.60 17.68
CA GLU A 593 -8.21 -38.42 18.16
C GLU A 593 -7.58 -39.72 18.71
N GLN A 594 -8.39 -40.61 19.28
CA GLN A 594 -7.94 -41.89 19.85
C GLN A 594 -7.99 -43.07 18.87
N SER A 595 -8.60 -42.89 17.69
CA SER A 595 -8.80 -43.99 16.74
C SER A 595 -7.51 -44.39 16.01
N PRO A 596 -7.26 -45.70 15.80
CA PRO A 596 -6.17 -46.18 14.95
C PRO A 596 -6.42 -45.80 13.47
N GLN A 597 -5.33 -45.70 12.68
CA GLN A 597 -5.31 -45.14 11.32
C GLN A 597 -6.41 -45.70 10.38
N ASP A 598 -6.72 -46.99 10.49
CA ASP A 598 -7.73 -47.66 9.64
C ASP A 598 -9.19 -47.33 10.03
N ALA A 599 -9.45 -47.01 11.30
CA ALA A 599 -10.79 -46.72 11.83
C ALA A 599 -11.12 -45.22 11.88
N ALA A 600 -10.10 -44.36 11.74
CA ALA A 600 -10.22 -42.90 11.73
C ALA A 600 -11.23 -42.32 10.71
N PRO A 601 -11.34 -42.77 9.44
CA PRO A 601 -12.24 -42.13 8.47
C PRO A 601 -13.71 -42.37 8.81
N THR A 602 -14.02 -43.46 9.51
CA THR A 602 -15.40 -43.77 9.94
C THR A 602 -15.80 -42.88 11.11
N ALA A 603 -14.91 -42.69 12.09
CA ALA A 603 -15.13 -41.78 13.21
C ALA A 603 -15.25 -40.31 12.76
N GLU A 604 -14.47 -39.90 11.76
CA GLU A 604 -14.56 -38.55 11.17
C GLU A 604 -15.92 -38.31 10.50
N ARG A 605 -16.44 -39.29 9.74
CA ARG A 605 -17.76 -39.20 9.11
C ARG A 605 -18.88 -39.12 10.15
N GLU A 606 -18.76 -39.85 11.25
CA GLU A 606 -19.69 -39.77 12.38
C GLU A 606 -19.67 -38.36 13.02
N ALA A 607 -18.48 -37.82 13.31
CA ALA A 607 -18.33 -36.47 13.86
C ALA A 607 -18.88 -35.40 12.90
N GLN A 608 -18.61 -35.53 11.59
CA GLN A 608 -19.13 -34.62 10.56
C GLN A 608 -20.66 -34.65 10.51
N CYS A 609 -21.27 -35.85 10.54
CA CYS A 609 -22.72 -36.00 10.55
C CYS A 609 -23.38 -35.36 11.79
N LEU A 610 -22.75 -35.48 12.97
CA LEU A 610 -23.24 -34.84 14.20
C LEU A 610 -23.13 -33.30 14.14
N ILE A 611 -22.05 -32.78 13.55
CA ILE A 611 -21.88 -31.34 13.32
C ILE A 611 -22.91 -30.79 12.33
N ASP A 612 -23.18 -31.50 11.24
CA ASP A 612 -24.18 -31.08 10.25
C ASP A 612 -25.58 -31.06 10.88
N ARG A 613 -25.89 -32.07 11.73
CA ARG A 613 -27.10 -32.08 12.54
C ARG A 613 -27.17 -30.89 13.49
N PHE A 614 -26.09 -30.57 14.20
CA PHE A 614 -26.05 -29.42 15.12
C PHE A 614 -26.28 -28.09 14.40
N CYS A 615 -25.65 -27.88 13.26
CA CYS A 615 -25.85 -26.68 12.46
C CYS A 615 -27.30 -26.57 11.93
N SER A 616 -27.96 -27.69 11.58
CA SER A 616 -29.40 -27.69 11.23
C SER A 616 -30.32 -27.33 12.41
N GLU A 617 -29.99 -27.73 13.64
CA GLU A 617 -30.74 -27.34 14.85
C GLU A 617 -30.51 -25.87 15.22
N CYS A 618 -29.31 -25.32 14.96
CA CYS A 618 -29.04 -23.88 15.10
C CYS A 618 -29.91 -23.03 14.17
N ASP A 619 -30.05 -23.42 12.90
CA ASP A 619 -30.95 -22.74 11.95
C ASP A 619 -32.42 -22.81 12.40
N ARG A 620 -32.82 -23.94 12.98
CA ARG A 620 -34.16 -24.12 13.57
C ARG A 620 -34.36 -23.22 14.79
N LEU A 621 -33.35 -23.09 15.66
CA LEU A 621 -33.37 -22.19 16.80
C LEU A 621 -33.56 -20.72 16.37
N ASP A 622 -32.91 -20.27 15.30
CA ASP A 622 -33.07 -18.88 14.83
C ASP A 622 -34.51 -18.55 14.40
N ILE A 623 -35.18 -19.52 13.76
CA ILE A 623 -36.60 -19.41 13.42
C ILE A 623 -37.45 -19.29 14.70
N LEU A 624 -37.12 -20.04 15.76
CA LEU A 624 -37.83 -20.00 17.04
C LEU A 624 -37.53 -18.72 17.83
N VAL A 625 -36.30 -18.20 17.80
CA VAL A 625 -35.92 -16.91 18.40
C VAL A 625 -36.70 -15.78 17.74
N GLY A 626 -36.85 -15.80 16.41
CA GLY A 626 -37.63 -14.82 15.66
C GLY A 626 -39.10 -14.74 16.09
N LYS A 627 -39.66 -15.85 16.60
CA LYS A 627 -41.04 -15.97 17.09
C LYS A 627 -41.23 -15.52 18.55
N GLN A 628 -40.17 -15.25 19.31
CA GLN A 628 -40.26 -14.83 20.72
C GLN A 628 -40.67 -13.36 20.88
N PRO A 629 -41.34 -12.98 21.98
CA PRO A 629 -41.64 -11.57 22.30
C PRO A 629 -40.36 -10.76 22.56
N ALA A 630 -40.39 -9.45 22.27
CA ALA A 630 -39.21 -8.57 22.19
C ALA A 630 -38.28 -8.60 23.41
N VAL A 631 -38.82 -8.75 24.62
CA VAL A 631 -38.06 -8.78 25.89
C VAL A 631 -37.21 -10.05 26.02
N ARG A 632 -37.74 -11.23 25.65
CA ARG A 632 -37.01 -12.51 25.72
C ARG A 632 -36.20 -12.81 24.46
N ARG A 633 -36.54 -12.17 23.34
CA ARG A 633 -35.87 -12.34 22.04
C ARG A 633 -34.39 -11.98 22.11
N GLN A 634 -34.01 -10.94 22.85
CA GLN A 634 -32.61 -10.53 22.96
C GLN A 634 -31.75 -11.59 23.66
N GLN A 635 -32.24 -12.16 24.78
CA GLN A 635 -31.53 -13.20 25.52
C GLN A 635 -31.45 -14.51 24.73
N ALA A 636 -32.55 -14.91 24.08
CA ALA A 636 -32.59 -16.10 23.24
C ALA A 636 -31.67 -15.97 22.01
N LYS A 637 -31.58 -14.76 21.42
CA LYS A 637 -30.65 -14.46 20.33
C LYS A 637 -29.19 -14.55 20.75
N LEU A 638 -28.83 -13.99 21.90
CA LEU A 638 -27.46 -14.09 22.43
C LEU A 638 -27.03 -15.55 22.58
N ARG A 639 -27.94 -16.41 23.06
CA ARG A 639 -27.67 -17.84 23.25
C ARG A 639 -27.57 -18.61 21.92
N ALA A 640 -28.40 -18.26 20.93
CA ALA A 640 -28.29 -18.82 19.58
C ALA A 640 -26.99 -18.39 18.88
N ASP A 641 -26.58 -17.13 19.06
CA ASP A 641 -25.30 -16.62 18.55
C ASP A 641 -24.10 -17.32 19.20
N GLN A 642 -24.18 -17.68 20.49
CA GLN A 642 -23.18 -18.53 21.17
C GLN A 642 -23.09 -19.93 20.52
N PHE A 643 -24.22 -20.60 20.29
CA PHE A 643 -24.21 -21.92 19.63
C PHE A 643 -23.67 -21.88 18.18
N ARG A 644 -23.88 -20.78 17.46
CA ARG A 644 -23.28 -20.57 16.14
C ARG A 644 -21.75 -20.46 16.21
N TYR A 645 -21.24 -19.76 17.22
CA TYR A 645 -19.81 -19.70 17.49
C TYR A 645 -19.24 -21.10 17.81
N ASP A 646 -19.96 -21.86 18.63
CA ASP A 646 -19.57 -23.24 18.97
C ASP A 646 -19.58 -24.17 17.72
N CYS A 647 -20.55 -24.05 16.80
CA CYS A 647 -20.56 -24.86 15.55
C CYS A 647 -19.29 -24.58 14.73
N GLN A 648 -18.89 -23.30 14.62
CA GLN A 648 -17.69 -22.90 13.89
C GLN A 648 -16.41 -23.44 14.55
N HIS A 649 -16.32 -23.39 15.87
CA HIS A 649 -15.18 -23.91 16.62
C HIS A 649 -15.06 -25.45 16.50
N LEU A 650 -16.17 -26.17 16.62
CA LEU A 650 -16.20 -27.63 16.48
C LEU A 650 -15.86 -28.07 15.04
N GLN A 651 -16.33 -27.35 14.03
CA GLN A 651 -15.93 -27.56 12.63
C GLN A 651 -14.44 -27.34 12.39
N ALA A 652 -13.87 -26.28 12.95
CA ALA A 652 -12.43 -26.01 12.86
C ALA A 652 -11.60 -27.12 13.54
N SER A 653 -12.08 -27.61 14.69
CA SER A 653 -11.44 -28.69 15.44
C SER A 653 -11.39 -30.00 14.63
N LEU A 654 -12.50 -30.39 13.98
CA LEU A 654 -12.53 -31.57 13.11
C LEU A 654 -11.57 -31.43 11.91
N ARG A 655 -11.56 -30.26 11.25
CA ARG A 655 -10.65 -29.99 10.11
C ARG A 655 -9.19 -30.08 10.52
N GLN A 656 -8.85 -29.62 11.73
CA GLN A 656 -7.49 -29.70 12.24
C GLN A 656 -7.05 -31.15 12.50
N LEU A 657 -7.96 -31.99 13.04
CA LEU A 657 -7.70 -33.42 13.22
C LEU A 657 -7.51 -34.13 11.87
N GLN A 658 -8.36 -33.84 10.89
CA GLN A 658 -8.25 -34.37 9.51
C GLN A 658 -6.92 -33.98 8.87
N HIS A 659 -6.51 -32.71 8.97
CA HIS A 659 -5.25 -32.23 8.43
C HIS A 659 -4.04 -32.93 9.08
N ARG A 660 -4.05 -33.09 10.42
CA ARG A 660 -2.97 -33.80 11.14
C ARG A 660 -2.84 -35.25 10.68
N ARG A 661 -3.95 -35.93 10.41
CA ARG A 661 -3.93 -37.30 9.91
C ARG A 661 -3.36 -37.39 8.50
N VAL A 662 -3.87 -36.58 7.56
CA VAL A 662 -3.40 -36.58 6.16
C VAL A 662 -1.91 -36.24 6.08
N ALA A 663 -1.42 -35.32 6.93
CA ALA A 663 0.00 -35.03 7.02
C ALA A 663 0.83 -36.26 7.45
N ARG A 664 0.39 -37.00 8.49
CA ARG A 664 1.06 -38.23 8.93
C ARG A 664 1.03 -39.33 7.86
N GLU A 665 -0.10 -39.53 7.17
CA GLU A 665 -0.19 -40.50 6.07
C GLU A 665 0.76 -40.14 4.93
N ASN A 666 0.94 -38.85 4.63
CA ASN A 666 1.89 -38.41 3.61
C ASN A 666 3.33 -38.60 4.06
N GLU A 667 3.67 -38.30 5.32
CA GLU A 667 5.00 -38.57 5.88
C GLU A 667 5.34 -40.07 5.87
N GLU A 668 4.38 -40.94 6.17
CA GLU A 668 4.54 -42.40 6.08
C GLU A 668 4.73 -42.86 4.62
N ARG A 669 3.94 -42.33 3.67
CA ARG A 669 4.10 -42.61 2.24
C ARG A 669 5.45 -42.16 1.71
N GLU A 670 5.91 -40.98 2.10
CA GLU A 670 7.25 -40.47 1.75
C GLU A 670 8.34 -41.35 2.35
N ARG A 671 8.18 -41.77 3.61
CA ARG A 671 9.12 -42.69 4.27
C ARG A 671 9.16 -44.06 3.59
N GLU A 672 8.02 -44.62 3.21
CA GLU A 672 7.96 -45.87 2.45
C GLU A 672 8.55 -45.73 1.04
N ALA A 673 8.31 -44.60 0.36
CA ALA A 673 8.92 -44.32 -0.94
C ALA A 673 10.45 -44.26 -0.84
N LEU A 674 10.98 -43.65 0.22
CA LEU A 674 12.42 -43.60 0.51
C LEU A 674 13.01 -44.96 0.91
N LEU A 675 12.22 -45.84 1.53
CA LEU A 675 12.65 -47.20 1.88
C LEU A 675 12.57 -48.18 0.70
N ARG A 676 11.75 -47.88 -0.33
CA ARG A 676 11.63 -48.69 -1.56
C ARG A 676 12.66 -48.33 -2.62
N THR A 677 13.44 -47.26 -2.47
CA THR A 677 14.54 -46.96 -3.40
C THR A 677 15.78 -47.80 -3.06
N SER A 678 15.98 -48.90 -3.78
CA SER A 678 17.25 -49.63 -3.71
C SER A 678 18.34 -48.89 -4.49
N PHE A 679 19.39 -48.41 -3.82
CA PHE A 679 20.58 -47.87 -4.48
C PHE A 679 21.40 -48.99 -5.13
N THR A 680 21.41 -49.06 -6.46
CA THR A 680 22.33 -49.90 -7.24
C THR A 680 23.51 -49.04 -7.72
N PRO A 681 24.76 -49.31 -7.28
CA PRO A 681 25.92 -48.56 -7.70
C PRO A 681 26.44 -49.14 -9.01
N ASN A 682 25.89 -48.71 -10.15
CA ASN A 682 26.49 -48.69 -11.51
C ASN A 682 25.41 -48.74 -12.59
N ASP A 683 24.59 -47.69 -12.72
CA ASP A 683 23.88 -47.47 -13.98
C ASP A 683 24.03 -46.00 -14.40
N SER A 684 25.07 -45.78 -15.20
CA SER A 684 25.42 -44.48 -15.76
C SER A 684 24.50 -44.15 -16.94
N THR A 685 23.84 -42.99 -16.86
CA THR A 685 23.07 -42.24 -17.90
C THR A 685 21.55 -42.09 -17.72
N SER A 686 20.93 -42.65 -16.68
CA SER A 686 19.54 -42.28 -16.28
C SER A 686 19.48 -41.26 -15.14
N VAL A 687 20.58 -41.08 -14.39
CA VAL A 687 20.63 -40.25 -13.17
C VAL A 687 20.50 -38.73 -13.42
N LEU A 688 20.75 -38.24 -14.64
CA LEU A 688 20.68 -36.80 -14.96
C LEU A 688 19.25 -36.30 -15.21
N ILE A 689 18.37 -37.17 -15.73
CA ILE A 689 16.94 -36.84 -15.94
C ILE A 689 16.21 -36.91 -14.59
N ASP A 690 16.50 -37.90 -13.74
CA ASP A 690 15.88 -38.02 -12.42
C ASP A 690 16.35 -36.94 -11.44
N ARG A 691 17.59 -36.45 -11.52
CA ARG A 691 18.04 -35.36 -10.64
C ARG A 691 17.44 -34.01 -11.02
N SER A 692 17.16 -33.78 -12.30
CA SER A 692 16.48 -32.56 -12.76
C SER A 692 14.97 -32.61 -12.51
N LEU A 693 14.32 -33.76 -12.69
CA LEU A 693 12.93 -33.98 -12.28
C LEU A 693 12.77 -33.92 -10.76
N ALA A 694 13.64 -34.56 -9.98
CA ALA A 694 13.61 -34.48 -8.52
C ALA A 694 13.93 -33.06 -8.01
N HIS A 695 14.80 -32.31 -8.70
CA HIS A 695 15.02 -30.90 -8.39
C HIS A 695 13.79 -30.05 -8.74
N ASN A 696 13.11 -30.32 -9.86
CA ASN A 696 11.88 -29.64 -10.24
C ASN A 696 10.72 -29.98 -9.29
N ASP A 697 10.58 -31.24 -8.88
CA ASP A 697 9.61 -31.67 -7.88
C ASP A 697 9.94 -31.12 -6.50
N SER A 698 11.22 -31.06 -6.12
CA SER A 698 11.66 -30.37 -4.91
C SER A 698 11.37 -28.86 -4.97
N LEU A 699 11.54 -28.22 -6.13
CA LEU A 699 11.20 -26.81 -6.34
C LEU A 699 9.69 -26.59 -6.30
N ASN A 700 8.89 -27.47 -6.90
CA ASN A 700 7.42 -27.40 -6.86
C ASN A 700 6.90 -27.66 -5.45
N THR A 701 7.54 -28.56 -4.70
CA THR A 701 7.21 -28.83 -3.30
C THR A 701 7.65 -27.66 -2.41
N ALA A 702 8.79 -27.02 -2.70
CA ALA A 702 9.22 -25.79 -2.02
C ALA A 702 8.27 -24.62 -2.33
N ASN A 703 7.83 -24.45 -3.57
CA ASN A 703 6.84 -23.45 -3.95
C ASN A 703 5.51 -23.69 -3.25
N LYS A 704 5.01 -24.95 -3.20
CA LYS A 704 3.81 -25.29 -2.43
C LYS A 704 3.97 -24.99 -0.94
N ARG A 705 5.13 -25.29 -0.33
CA ARG A 705 5.41 -24.97 1.08
C ARG A 705 5.50 -23.46 1.34
N VAL A 706 6.03 -22.70 0.38
CA VAL A 706 6.06 -21.22 0.42
C VAL A 706 4.64 -20.67 0.29
N ASP A 707 3.83 -21.21 -0.62
CA ASP A 707 2.43 -20.84 -0.79
C ASP A 707 1.61 -21.17 0.46
N ASP A 708 1.85 -22.31 1.12
CA ASP A 708 1.24 -22.67 2.39
C ASP A 708 1.68 -21.74 3.53
N MET A 709 2.95 -21.35 3.58
CA MET A 709 3.46 -20.35 4.54
C MET A 709 2.89 -18.95 4.26
N LEU A 710 2.70 -18.57 3.00
CA LEU A 710 2.07 -17.31 2.61
C LEU A 710 0.58 -17.31 2.92
N ALA A 711 -0.11 -18.44 2.69
CA ALA A 711 -1.51 -18.63 3.06
C ALA A 711 -1.67 -18.59 4.58
N GLN A 712 -0.76 -19.22 5.33
CA GLN A 712 -0.72 -19.17 6.79
C GLN A 712 -0.44 -17.74 7.28
N GLY A 713 0.54 -17.04 6.70
CA GLY A 713 0.84 -15.64 7.01
C GLY A 713 -0.33 -14.70 6.70
N ARG A 714 -1.04 -14.95 5.60
CA ARG A 714 -2.24 -14.21 5.22
C ARG A 714 -3.41 -14.48 6.18
N SER A 715 -3.59 -15.72 6.61
CA SER A 715 -4.59 -16.07 7.63
C SER A 715 -4.30 -15.41 8.97
N VAL A 716 -3.02 -15.29 9.37
CA VAL A 716 -2.61 -14.59 10.59
C VAL A 716 -2.86 -13.08 10.46
N LEU A 717 -2.56 -12.48 9.30
CA LEU A 717 -2.85 -11.07 9.04
C LEU A 717 -4.35 -10.77 8.98
N ASP A 718 -5.15 -11.66 8.39
CA ASP A 718 -6.60 -11.55 8.36
C ASP A 718 -7.17 -11.69 9.79
N ASN A 719 -6.67 -12.64 10.58
CA ASN A 719 -7.02 -12.77 12.00
C ASN A 719 -6.65 -11.52 12.83
N LEU A 720 -5.49 -10.91 12.58
CA LEU A 720 -5.10 -9.64 13.23
C LEU A 720 -5.96 -8.46 12.75
N GLY A 721 -6.34 -8.46 11.47
CA GLY A 721 -7.29 -7.51 10.89
C GLY A 721 -8.68 -7.62 11.54
N ASP A 722 -9.15 -8.85 11.75
CA ASP A 722 -10.40 -9.16 12.41
C ASP A 722 -10.34 -8.85 13.91
N GLN A 723 -9.22 -9.11 14.60
CA GLN A 723 -9.00 -8.66 15.98
C GLN A 723 -9.01 -7.14 16.08
N ARG A 724 -8.43 -6.41 15.13
CA ARG A 724 -8.49 -4.94 15.07
C ARG A 724 -9.91 -4.44 14.79
N ALA A 725 -10.67 -5.13 13.93
CA ALA A 725 -12.07 -4.82 13.68
C ALA A 725 -12.95 -5.10 14.91
N MET A 726 -12.65 -6.17 15.64
CA MET A 726 -13.32 -6.56 16.88
C MET A 726 -13.00 -5.60 18.03
N LEU A 727 -11.74 -5.16 18.17
CA LEU A 727 -11.35 -4.08 19.09
C LEU A 727 -12.00 -2.75 18.72
N LYS A 728 -12.14 -2.43 17.43
CA LYS A 728 -12.89 -1.24 17.01
C LYS A 728 -14.38 -1.36 17.33
N ARG A 729 -14.98 -2.55 17.19
CA ARG A 729 -16.37 -2.82 17.58
C ARG A 729 -16.54 -2.79 19.10
N ALA A 730 -15.59 -3.31 19.87
CA ALA A 730 -15.56 -3.25 21.32
C ALA A 730 -15.37 -1.80 21.82
N HIS A 731 -14.48 -1.03 21.20
CA HIS A 731 -14.29 0.40 21.49
C HIS A 731 -15.53 1.23 21.15
N ARG A 732 -16.19 0.93 20.01
CA ARG A 732 -17.44 1.59 19.60
C ARG A 732 -18.63 1.14 20.45
N GLY A 733 -18.62 -0.11 20.91
CA GLY A 733 -19.57 -0.66 21.87
C GLY A 733 -19.39 -0.05 23.26
N MET A 734 -18.16 0.15 23.72
CA MET A 734 -17.82 0.85 24.96
C MET A 734 -18.23 2.32 24.89
N LEU A 735 -17.98 3.01 23.77
CA LEU A 735 -18.49 4.36 23.52
C LEU A 735 -20.02 4.41 23.45
N GLY A 736 -20.66 3.35 22.94
CA GLY A 736 -22.11 3.18 22.96
C GLY A 736 -22.66 2.99 24.37
N VAL A 737 -22.01 2.14 25.17
CA VAL A 737 -22.33 1.89 26.58
C VAL A 737 -22.10 3.16 27.43
N LEU A 738 -21.09 3.96 27.10
CA LEU A 738 -20.83 5.28 27.70
C LEU A 738 -21.92 6.31 27.37
N ASN A 739 -22.58 6.16 26.22
CA ASN A 739 -23.70 7.00 25.79
C ASN A 739 -25.05 6.51 26.32
N THR A 740 -25.19 5.20 26.61
CA THR A 740 -26.46 4.61 27.11
C THR A 740 -26.52 4.52 28.63
N LEU A 741 -25.37 4.44 29.33
CA LEU A 741 -25.28 4.67 30.77
C LEU A 741 -24.94 6.15 30.96
N GLY A 742 -25.93 6.98 31.31
CA GLY A 742 -25.81 8.43 31.47
C GLY A 742 -24.84 8.89 32.58
N LEU A 743 -23.56 8.57 32.45
CA LEU A 743 -22.47 8.93 33.36
C LEU A 743 -21.96 10.37 33.15
N SER A 744 -22.43 11.08 32.11
CA SER A 744 -22.00 12.46 31.82
C SER A 744 -22.57 13.52 32.79
N GLY A 745 -23.64 13.23 33.55
CA GLY A 745 -24.23 14.21 34.47
C GLY A 745 -23.69 14.16 35.89
N THR A 746 -23.47 12.95 36.41
CA THR A 746 -23.04 12.73 37.80
C THR A 746 -21.53 12.91 37.99
N LEU A 747 -20.70 12.50 37.03
CA LEU A 747 -19.25 12.75 37.08
C LEU A 747 -18.92 14.23 36.93
N MET A 748 -19.63 14.98 36.08
CA MET A 748 -19.41 16.42 35.93
C MET A 748 -19.73 17.17 37.23
N ARG A 749 -20.84 16.85 37.89
CA ARG A 749 -21.20 17.43 39.20
C ARG A 749 -20.23 17.01 40.32
N LEU A 750 -19.68 15.79 40.27
CA LEU A 750 -18.69 15.33 41.25
C LEU A 750 -17.33 16.01 41.08
N ILE A 751 -16.91 16.29 39.84
CA ILE A 751 -15.67 17.02 39.55
C ILE A 751 -15.81 18.49 39.96
N GLU A 752 -16.97 19.10 39.67
CA GLU A 752 -17.26 20.49 40.05
C GLU A 752 -17.39 20.66 41.59
N ARG A 753 -17.93 19.65 42.29
CA ARG A 753 -17.99 19.59 43.76
C ARG A 753 -16.63 19.37 44.42
N ARG A 754 -15.74 18.55 43.84
CA ARG A 754 -14.36 18.41 44.34
C ARG A 754 -13.53 19.67 44.11
N GLY A 755 -13.65 20.29 42.93
CA GLY A 755 -12.92 21.53 42.63
C GLY A 755 -13.32 22.73 43.50
N SER A 756 -14.56 22.76 44.01
CA SER A 756 -15.02 23.78 44.97
C SER A 756 -14.59 23.46 46.41
N GLN A 757 -14.62 22.19 46.81
CA GLN A 757 -14.13 21.76 48.13
C GLN A 757 -12.62 21.92 48.29
N ASP A 758 -11.83 21.62 47.24
CA ASP A 758 -10.37 21.80 47.27
C ASP A 758 -9.97 23.27 47.35
N LYS A 759 -10.71 24.16 46.67
CA LYS A 759 -10.51 25.63 46.82
C LYS A 759 -10.82 26.10 48.24
N ALA A 760 -11.91 25.60 48.85
CA ALA A 760 -12.26 25.97 50.22
C ALA A 760 -11.18 25.48 51.22
N LEU A 761 -10.71 24.24 51.07
CA LEU A 761 -9.63 23.68 51.89
C LEU A 761 -8.33 24.48 51.75
N PHE A 762 -7.99 24.91 50.54
CA PHE A 762 -6.81 25.74 50.28
C PHE A 762 -6.89 27.09 51.02
N PHE A 763 -8.01 27.82 50.91
CA PHE A 763 -8.16 29.12 51.58
C PHE A 763 -8.21 29.00 53.11
N VAL A 764 -8.84 27.95 53.65
CA VAL A 764 -8.81 27.66 55.09
C VAL A 764 -7.39 27.36 55.55
N GLY A 765 -6.63 26.56 54.79
CA GLY A 765 -5.23 26.28 55.07
C GLY A 765 -4.37 27.55 55.09
N CYS A 766 -4.50 28.41 54.09
CA CYS A 766 -3.79 29.70 54.04
C CYS A 766 -4.11 30.57 55.26
N PHE A 767 -5.39 30.68 55.65
CA PHE A 767 -5.78 31.49 56.80
C PHE A 767 -5.20 30.95 58.12
N VAL A 768 -5.23 29.63 58.33
CA VAL A 768 -4.63 29.01 59.53
C VAL A 768 -3.12 29.24 59.55
N THR A 769 -2.42 29.10 58.42
CA THR A 769 -0.96 29.36 58.37
C THR A 769 -0.62 30.82 58.67
N LEU A 770 -1.41 31.77 58.17
CA LEU A 770 -1.22 33.19 58.47
C LEU A 770 -1.52 33.51 59.94
N LEU A 771 -2.53 32.88 60.53
CA LEU A 771 -2.83 33.01 61.96
C LEU A 771 -1.67 32.48 62.82
N ILE A 772 -1.11 31.31 62.46
CA ILE A 772 0.04 30.75 63.17
C ILE A 772 1.26 31.68 63.04
N MET A 773 1.56 32.18 61.84
CA MET A 773 2.65 33.15 61.67
C MET A 773 2.42 34.43 62.48
N PHE A 774 1.18 34.93 62.55
CA PHE A 774 0.84 36.09 63.37
C PHE A 774 1.01 35.83 64.86
N LEU A 775 0.57 34.67 65.36
CA LEU A 775 0.74 34.26 66.75
C LEU A 775 2.22 34.11 67.12
N VAL A 776 3.03 33.52 66.22
CA VAL A 776 4.48 33.41 66.40
C VAL A 776 5.11 34.82 66.41
N TRP A 777 4.76 35.68 65.46
CA TRP A 777 5.26 37.06 65.43
C TRP A 777 4.91 37.83 66.70
N ARG A 778 3.67 37.70 67.21
CA ARG A 778 3.23 38.33 68.46
C ARG A 778 3.90 37.75 69.72
N HIS A 779 4.36 36.51 69.68
CA HIS A 779 5.07 35.91 70.81
C HIS A 779 6.56 36.33 70.86
N TYR A 780 7.14 36.66 69.70
CA TYR A 780 8.55 37.04 69.57
C TYR A 780 8.79 38.55 69.42
N SER A 781 7.72 39.34 69.30
CA SER A 781 7.72 40.81 69.38
C SER A 781 7.11 41.25 70.69
#